data_AF-A0A8H6DPV7-F1
#
_entry.id   AF-A0A8H6DPV7-F1
#
_cell.length_a   1.000
_cell.length_b   1.000
_cell.length_c   1.000
_cell.angle_alpha   90.00
_cell.angle_beta   90.00
_cell.angle_gamma   90.00
#
_symmetry.space_group_name_H-M   'P 1'
#
loop_
_entity.id
_entity.type
_entity.pdbx_description
1 polymer ?
#
loop_
_entity_poly.entity_id
_entity_poly.type
_entity_poly.pdbx_seq_one_letter_code
_entity_poly.pdbx_strand_id
1 'polypeptide(L)'
;MTSILESLFSLKGRKAVVTGGTRGIGQAMALSLAEAGADIILVQRDERNIETKALIEKLGRQAFVYTADLRNQEQVEKLSKRILTDGHDISILITCAGIQRRHPAHQFPMSDWDEVLQVNLRTVWTLCRDLGSYMLTRKPDSSGHRGSIINVASLVSFQGGLTVPAYAAAKGGIAQLTKALSNEWASQGVNVNAVAPGYVATDMNEALINDEKRAETTMAKITSVKYYRVKPRWLMVKVVDENGQHGWGEATLEGHDLAVEGCLDEMIPRIIGQEANDIENIWQTFWRHGFYRGGPVFMSAISGIDIALWDLKGHNLKVPIYQLLGGKVRNKVQVYCWIGGDRPSDIEAAAKKRLEQGLKCVKMNATEDLGWIDSPSALDSTVERLKQVKALGLDAGLDFHGRCHKAMAKQLARALEPHRPLFIEEPILVEHPEAIKKLSDQTVIPIAFGERLYTRWDIKRFLEDSSVDILQPDIAHAGGISETKRMATMAEAYDVAIAPHCPLGPVAFAASVQVALSSPNFAILEMSLGMHYNTEAGDIDLLTYLKDPSVFCLEGGHVKAPTGIGSFYAFILSRSEHVHLTVVARSNFEAVSANGISIDSQNHGKHHVKLHKAKAFRTVAEARQKFDFIICANKAVDQLSTATDIAPGVGDNTAIVIIQNGVGNEDAFREKFPSATIISCVTWVGARQPEPGFINHTTSEDMQVGLYPNKAGDASLDTQRLAQFESLLSIGKTIFQIVPNIQVQRWEKVVWNAAWNSLTALTLMDTHAWLSSSDLSTPMTRKLMKEVIDVANALGVPLEYELIDRLLEKILAMPPIGSSMRTDYENGKPMEVEVILGYPVRKGRELGIDVATIETLYTILLAINKRLMNAQSK
;
A
#
# COMPACT_ATOMS: atom_id res chain seq x y z
N MET A 1 37.80 -16.01 -40.55
CA MET A 1 36.35 -16.21 -40.69
C MET A 1 35.69 -15.27 -39.70
N THR A 2 35.06 -14.19 -40.16
CA THR A 2 34.17 -13.36 -39.34
C THR A 2 33.11 -14.28 -38.75
N SER A 3 32.85 -14.17 -37.45
CA SER A 3 31.87 -15.04 -36.82
C SER A 3 30.48 -14.80 -37.43
N ILE A 4 29.61 -15.82 -37.44
CA ILE A 4 28.25 -15.67 -37.94
C ILE A 4 27.47 -14.57 -37.17
N LEU A 5 27.87 -14.29 -35.93
CA LEU A 5 27.34 -13.21 -35.11
C LEU A 5 27.84 -11.84 -35.61
N GLU A 6 29.12 -11.72 -35.96
CA GLU A 6 29.67 -10.49 -36.56
C GLU A 6 29.01 -10.19 -37.92
N SER A 7 28.70 -11.20 -38.73
CA SER A 7 28.00 -10.97 -40.01
C SER A 7 26.53 -10.59 -39.83
N LEU A 8 25.85 -11.11 -38.80
CA LEU A 8 24.43 -10.83 -38.53
C LEU A 8 24.20 -9.47 -37.87
N PHE A 9 25.13 -8.98 -37.04
CA PHE A 9 24.97 -7.76 -36.25
C PHE A 9 25.87 -6.59 -36.71
N SER A 10 26.61 -6.73 -37.81
CA SER A 10 27.48 -5.64 -38.30
C SER A 10 26.69 -4.42 -38.72
N LEU A 11 27.17 -3.26 -38.29
CA LEU A 11 26.72 -1.93 -38.73
C LEU A 11 27.72 -1.28 -39.69
N LYS A 12 28.62 -2.05 -40.31
CA LYS A 12 29.61 -1.51 -41.24
C LYS A 12 28.93 -0.79 -42.41
N GLY A 13 29.37 0.45 -42.67
CA GLY A 13 28.82 1.30 -43.72
C GLY A 13 27.51 2.02 -43.34
N ARG A 14 27.02 1.84 -42.11
CA ARG A 14 25.91 2.60 -41.55
C ARG A 14 26.43 3.84 -40.82
N LYS A 15 25.67 4.93 -40.88
CA LYS A 15 25.92 6.14 -40.08
C LYS A 15 24.82 6.37 -39.05
N ALA A 16 25.24 6.68 -37.82
CA ALA A 16 24.35 6.90 -36.69
C ALA A 16 24.45 8.34 -36.16
N VAL A 17 23.33 9.02 -36.02
CA VAL A 17 23.24 10.30 -35.29
C VAL A 17 22.92 10.02 -33.83
N VAL A 18 23.73 10.54 -32.92
CA VAL A 18 23.56 10.33 -31.47
C VAL A 18 23.51 11.68 -30.76
N THR A 19 22.38 11.97 -30.11
CA THR A 19 22.28 13.11 -29.19
C THR A 19 22.70 12.71 -27.78
N GLY A 20 23.37 13.60 -27.05
CA GLY A 20 23.81 13.30 -25.68
C GLY A 20 24.98 12.32 -25.61
N GLY A 21 25.71 12.13 -26.72
CA GLY A 21 26.78 11.15 -26.84
C GLY A 21 28.09 11.51 -26.15
N THR A 22 28.18 12.60 -25.39
CA THR A 22 29.46 13.08 -24.82
C THR A 22 29.87 12.41 -23.52
N ARG A 23 28.93 11.74 -22.83
CA ARG A 23 29.15 11.08 -21.53
C ARG A 23 28.05 10.07 -21.21
N GLY A 24 28.26 9.25 -20.18
CA GLY A 24 27.25 8.35 -19.61
C GLY A 24 26.64 7.38 -20.64
N ILE A 25 25.32 7.15 -20.54
CA ILE A 25 24.58 6.21 -21.40
C ILE A 25 24.76 6.54 -22.89
N GLY A 26 24.73 7.82 -23.25
CA GLY A 26 24.86 8.25 -24.66
C GLY A 26 26.24 7.96 -25.24
N GLN A 27 27.30 8.15 -24.46
CA GLN A 27 28.66 7.79 -24.88
C GLN A 27 28.81 6.28 -25.04
N ALA A 28 28.29 5.49 -24.09
CA ALA A 28 28.31 4.04 -24.20
C ALA A 28 27.59 3.54 -25.45
N MET A 29 26.38 4.07 -25.74
CA MET A 29 25.65 3.75 -26.97
C MET A 29 26.42 4.14 -28.23
N ALA A 30 27.07 5.30 -28.26
CA ALA A 30 27.88 5.74 -29.39
C ALA A 30 29.08 4.81 -29.64
N LEU A 31 29.77 4.39 -28.56
CA LEU A 31 30.89 3.46 -28.65
C LEU A 31 30.46 2.07 -29.08
N SER A 32 29.37 1.52 -28.53
CA SER A 32 28.88 0.20 -28.93
C SER A 32 28.44 0.15 -30.40
N LEU A 33 27.83 1.22 -30.92
CA LEU A 33 27.53 1.32 -32.36
C LEU A 33 28.80 1.36 -33.21
N ALA A 34 29.84 2.08 -32.74
CA ALA A 34 31.12 2.15 -33.42
C ALA A 34 31.85 0.80 -33.42
N GLU A 35 31.85 0.08 -32.30
CA GLU A 35 32.37 -1.29 -32.17
C GLU A 35 31.67 -2.25 -33.12
N ALA A 36 30.35 -2.11 -33.29
CA ALA A 36 29.58 -2.88 -34.26
C ALA A 36 29.84 -2.47 -35.72
N GLY A 37 30.56 -1.38 -35.97
CA GLY A 37 31.06 -0.99 -37.29
C GLY A 37 30.50 0.33 -37.86
N ALA A 38 29.60 1.01 -37.15
CA ALA A 38 28.98 2.25 -37.62
C ALA A 38 29.93 3.45 -37.51
N ASP A 39 29.78 4.41 -38.43
CA ASP A 39 30.35 5.75 -38.27
C ASP A 39 29.36 6.63 -37.49
N ILE A 40 29.85 7.51 -36.64
CA ILE A 40 29.02 8.22 -35.65
C ILE A 40 29.00 9.73 -35.90
N ILE A 41 27.83 10.33 -35.82
CA ILE A 41 27.61 11.77 -35.80
C ILE A 41 27.15 12.14 -34.39
N LEU A 42 28.03 12.82 -33.64
CA LEU A 42 27.76 13.29 -32.29
C LEU A 42 27.14 14.68 -32.34
N VAL A 43 25.93 14.81 -31.80
CA VAL A 43 25.30 16.11 -31.59
C VAL A 43 25.65 16.63 -30.20
N GLN A 44 26.34 17.77 -30.17
CA GLN A 44 26.88 18.36 -28.95
C GLN A 44 26.49 19.83 -28.82
N ARG A 45 26.62 20.39 -27.61
CA ARG A 45 26.36 21.82 -27.38
C ARG A 45 27.48 22.72 -27.91
N ASP A 46 28.72 22.23 -27.87
CA ASP A 46 29.92 22.91 -28.34
C ASP A 46 30.98 21.87 -28.74
N GLU A 47 32.11 22.32 -29.30
CA GLU A 47 33.17 21.45 -29.83
C GLU A 47 34.26 21.11 -28.82
N ARG A 48 34.13 21.50 -27.55
CA ARG A 48 35.20 21.34 -26.55
C ARG A 48 35.35 19.89 -26.08
N ASN A 49 34.27 19.11 -26.05
CA ASN A 49 34.32 17.71 -25.63
C ASN A 49 34.60 16.77 -26.81
N ILE A 50 35.88 16.46 -27.00
CA ILE A 50 36.36 15.57 -28.07
C ILE A 50 36.62 14.13 -27.61
N GLU A 51 36.36 13.80 -26.35
CA GLU A 51 36.74 12.50 -25.76
C GLU A 51 36.07 11.33 -26.49
N THR A 52 34.75 11.39 -26.63
CA THR A 52 33.99 10.33 -27.30
C THR A 52 34.38 10.21 -28.77
N LYS A 53 34.64 11.34 -29.44
CA LYS A 53 35.14 11.36 -30.82
C LYS A 53 36.46 10.60 -30.93
N ALA A 54 37.42 10.91 -30.06
CA ALA A 54 38.73 10.26 -30.04
C ALA A 54 38.64 8.75 -29.75
N LEU A 55 37.73 8.33 -28.87
CA LEU A 55 37.49 6.91 -28.59
C LEU A 55 36.91 6.17 -29.81
N ILE A 56 35.97 6.77 -30.53
CA ILE A 56 35.40 6.19 -31.76
C ILE A 56 36.46 6.10 -32.87
N GLU A 57 37.30 7.12 -33.02
CA GLU A 57 38.40 7.12 -33.99
C GLU A 57 39.45 6.06 -33.67
N LYS A 58 39.72 5.78 -32.39
CA LYS A 58 40.60 4.67 -31.96
C LYS A 58 40.04 3.29 -32.33
N LEU A 59 38.71 3.15 -32.43
CA LEU A 59 38.06 1.94 -32.95
C LEU A 59 38.11 1.85 -34.49
N GLY A 60 38.77 2.81 -35.16
CA GLY A 60 38.92 2.85 -36.61
C GLY A 60 37.63 3.22 -37.35
N ARG A 61 36.70 3.92 -36.68
CA ARG A 61 35.45 4.46 -37.27
C ARG A 61 35.56 5.97 -37.44
N GLN A 62 34.74 6.56 -38.32
CA GLN A 62 34.65 8.01 -38.47
C GLN A 62 33.71 8.60 -37.42
N ALA A 63 34.10 9.74 -36.84
CA ALA A 63 33.29 10.50 -35.89
C ALA A 63 33.19 11.97 -36.30
N PHE A 64 31.96 12.47 -36.45
CA PHE A 64 31.65 13.85 -36.84
C PHE A 64 30.97 14.56 -35.67
N VAL A 65 31.24 15.86 -35.48
CA VAL A 65 30.61 16.66 -34.43
C VAL A 65 29.75 17.74 -35.06
N TYR A 66 28.48 17.80 -34.67
CA TYR A 66 27.57 18.89 -35.04
C TYR A 66 27.10 19.61 -33.78
N THR A 67 27.21 20.93 -33.81
CA THR A 67 26.80 21.80 -32.71
C THR A 67 25.33 22.19 -32.82
N ALA A 68 24.59 21.96 -31.74
CA ALA A 68 23.23 22.44 -31.53
C ALA A 68 22.89 22.49 -30.02
N ASP A 69 22.34 23.61 -29.55
CA ASP A 69 21.68 23.66 -28.24
C ASP A 69 20.27 23.08 -28.36
N LEU A 70 20.07 21.90 -27.77
CA LEU A 70 18.79 21.18 -27.84
C LEU A 70 17.65 21.86 -27.06
N ARG A 71 17.94 22.95 -26.34
CA ARG A 71 16.94 23.85 -25.74
C ARG A 71 16.40 24.86 -26.74
N ASN A 72 17.07 25.06 -27.87
CA ASN A 72 16.68 26.01 -28.91
C ASN A 72 16.06 25.27 -30.10
N GLN A 73 14.74 25.39 -30.25
CA GLN A 73 13.99 24.71 -31.31
C GLN A 73 14.48 25.06 -32.73
N GLU A 74 14.86 26.31 -32.99
CA GLU A 74 15.33 26.76 -34.31
C GLU A 74 16.64 26.07 -34.70
N GLN A 75 17.54 25.87 -33.73
CA GLN A 75 18.78 25.13 -33.98
C GLN A 75 18.51 23.64 -34.26
N VAL A 76 17.56 23.03 -33.55
CA VAL A 76 17.17 21.63 -33.76
C VAL A 76 16.54 21.42 -35.13
N GLU A 77 15.65 22.32 -35.57
CA GLU A 77 15.02 22.26 -36.91
C GLU A 77 16.03 22.40 -38.06
N LYS A 78 17.12 23.16 -37.84
CA LYS A 78 18.20 23.31 -38.82
C LYS A 78 19.19 22.14 -38.81
N LEU A 79 19.25 21.36 -37.72
CA LEU A 79 20.28 20.35 -37.51
C LEU A 79 20.22 19.21 -38.52
N SER A 80 19.07 18.56 -38.67
CA SER A 80 18.90 17.44 -39.61
C SER A 80 19.21 17.88 -41.04
N LYS A 81 18.77 19.08 -41.44
CA LYS A 81 19.06 19.64 -42.76
C LYS A 81 20.55 19.87 -43.00
N ARG A 82 21.28 20.40 -42.01
CA ARG A 82 22.75 20.58 -42.10
C ARG A 82 23.45 19.24 -42.28
N ILE A 83 23.16 18.27 -41.42
CA ILE A 83 23.74 16.92 -41.49
C ILE A 83 23.50 16.29 -42.87
N LEU A 84 22.28 16.39 -43.41
CA LEU A 84 21.95 15.79 -44.71
C LEU A 84 22.56 16.55 -45.89
N THR A 85 22.66 17.88 -45.81
CA THR A 85 23.27 18.71 -46.87
C THR A 85 24.76 18.42 -47.03
N ASP A 86 25.45 18.06 -45.95
CA ASP A 86 26.85 17.64 -45.96
C ASP A 86 27.06 16.23 -46.55
N GLY A 87 26.00 15.59 -47.06
CA GLY A 87 26.06 14.33 -47.81
C GLY A 87 26.06 13.08 -46.94
N HIS A 88 25.66 13.17 -45.66
CA HIS A 88 25.61 12.01 -44.78
C HIS A 88 24.39 11.12 -45.05
N ASP A 89 24.62 9.84 -45.33
CA ASP A 89 23.57 8.81 -45.44
C ASP A 89 23.19 8.25 -44.06
N ILE A 90 22.18 8.83 -43.41
CA ILE A 90 21.79 8.49 -42.04
C ILE A 90 20.85 7.28 -41.99
N SER A 91 21.27 6.26 -41.25
CA SER A 91 20.51 5.02 -41.07
C SER A 91 20.08 4.73 -39.66
N ILE A 92 20.70 5.38 -38.67
CA ILE A 92 20.41 5.16 -37.26
C ILE A 92 20.27 6.53 -36.58
N LEU A 93 19.23 6.68 -35.75
CA LEU A 93 19.07 7.82 -34.85
C LEU A 93 18.97 7.32 -33.41
N ILE A 94 19.82 7.83 -32.53
CA ILE A 94 19.70 7.66 -31.08
C ILE A 94 19.40 9.01 -30.44
N THR A 95 18.26 9.11 -29.77
CA THR A 95 17.89 10.31 -29.01
C THR A 95 18.13 10.10 -27.52
N CYS A 96 19.38 10.22 -27.08
CA CYS A 96 19.78 9.99 -25.68
C CYS A 96 19.91 11.26 -24.85
N ALA A 97 20.00 12.44 -25.47
CA ALA A 97 20.05 13.69 -24.73
C ALA A 97 18.80 13.86 -23.85
N GLY A 98 19.02 14.24 -22.60
CA GLY A 98 17.92 14.60 -21.72
C GLY A 98 18.36 15.39 -20.49
N ILE A 99 17.41 16.11 -19.91
CA ILE A 99 17.56 16.86 -18.66
C ILE A 99 16.44 16.50 -17.69
N GLN A 100 16.69 16.71 -16.39
CA GLN A 100 15.67 16.59 -15.35
C GLN A 100 15.67 17.87 -14.51
N ARG A 101 14.48 18.28 -14.08
CA ARG A 101 14.24 19.33 -13.07
C ARG A 101 13.35 18.75 -12.00
N ARG A 102 13.62 19.11 -10.75
CA ARG A 102 12.90 18.60 -9.58
C ARG A 102 12.23 19.75 -8.86
N HIS A 103 10.91 19.68 -8.80
CA HIS A 103 10.07 20.59 -8.02
C HIS A 103 8.85 19.83 -7.51
N PRO A 104 8.30 20.18 -6.33
CA PRO A 104 6.93 19.80 -5.98
C PRO A 104 5.99 20.11 -7.15
N ALA A 105 5.09 19.20 -7.52
CA ALA A 105 4.38 19.31 -8.80
C ALA A 105 3.57 20.61 -8.97
N HIS A 106 3.07 21.16 -7.86
CA HIS A 106 2.33 22.43 -7.84
C HIS A 106 3.21 23.69 -7.86
N GLN A 107 4.53 23.55 -7.74
CA GLN A 107 5.52 24.63 -7.80
C GLN A 107 6.45 24.53 -9.01
N PHE A 108 6.23 23.56 -9.90
CA PHE A 108 7.11 23.32 -11.04
C PHE A 108 7.11 24.55 -11.95
N PRO A 109 8.22 25.33 -12.04
CA PRO A 109 8.22 26.56 -12.82
C PRO A 109 7.96 26.24 -14.29
N MET A 110 7.12 27.05 -14.94
CA MET A 110 6.82 26.84 -16.36
C MET A 110 8.08 26.90 -17.23
N SER A 111 9.07 27.72 -16.87
CA SER A 111 10.37 27.76 -17.55
C SER A 111 11.10 26.40 -17.52
N ASP A 112 11.10 25.73 -16.37
CA ASP A 112 11.71 24.42 -16.21
C ASP A 112 10.88 23.32 -16.86
N TRP A 113 9.55 23.45 -16.80
CA TRP A 113 8.62 22.55 -17.47
C TRP A 113 8.85 22.59 -18.98
N ASP A 114 8.86 23.79 -19.56
CA ASP A 114 9.05 24.02 -20.98
C ASP A 114 10.46 23.61 -21.42
N GLU A 115 11.51 23.89 -20.64
CA GLU A 115 12.88 23.45 -20.94
C GLU A 115 12.96 21.91 -20.98
N VAL A 116 12.36 21.23 -19.99
CA VAL A 116 12.34 19.77 -19.91
C VAL A 116 11.56 19.17 -21.09
N LEU A 117 10.37 19.69 -21.39
CA LEU A 117 9.58 19.24 -22.55
C LEU A 117 10.30 19.52 -23.88
N GLN A 118 10.94 20.68 -24.01
CA GLN A 118 11.71 21.07 -25.19
C GLN A 118 12.82 20.06 -25.47
N VAL A 119 13.69 19.78 -24.48
CA VAL A 119 14.83 18.88 -24.67
C VAL A 119 14.39 17.42 -24.79
N ASN A 120 13.50 16.96 -23.89
CA ASN A 120 13.22 15.52 -23.76
C ASN A 120 12.11 15.01 -24.67
N LEU A 121 11.23 15.88 -25.19
CA LEU A 121 10.08 15.49 -26.01
C LEU A 121 10.08 16.19 -27.37
N ARG A 122 10.10 17.53 -27.41
CA ARG A 122 9.98 18.28 -28.67
C ARG A 122 11.20 18.09 -29.58
N THR A 123 12.40 18.12 -29.02
CA THR A 123 13.64 17.86 -29.76
C THR A 123 13.64 16.43 -30.31
N VAL A 124 13.25 15.44 -29.51
CA VAL A 124 13.17 14.04 -29.94
C VAL A 124 12.18 13.89 -31.09
N TRP A 125 10.99 14.48 -30.96
CA TRP A 125 10.00 14.51 -32.03
C TRP A 125 10.54 15.14 -33.32
N THR A 126 11.17 16.32 -33.21
CA THR A 126 11.70 17.05 -34.37
C THR A 126 12.74 16.22 -35.12
N LEU A 127 13.66 15.59 -34.40
CA LEU A 127 14.69 14.73 -35.00
C LEU A 127 14.10 13.44 -35.58
N CYS A 128 13.15 12.81 -34.90
CA CYS A 128 12.45 11.63 -35.40
C CYS A 128 11.69 11.93 -36.69
N ARG A 129 10.96 13.07 -36.74
CA ARG A 129 10.23 13.51 -37.93
C ARG A 129 11.18 13.76 -39.09
N ASP A 130 12.23 14.55 -38.89
CA ASP A 130 13.08 15.02 -39.99
C ASP A 130 13.99 13.89 -40.53
N LEU A 131 14.68 13.16 -39.64
CA LEU A 131 15.55 12.05 -40.05
C LEU A 131 14.73 10.80 -40.41
N GLY A 132 13.58 10.57 -39.78
CA GLY A 132 12.64 9.52 -40.19
C GLY A 132 12.09 9.77 -41.60
N SER A 133 11.71 11.01 -41.91
CA SER A 133 11.31 11.41 -43.27
C SER A 133 12.42 11.13 -44.28
N TYR A 134 13.68 11.43 -43.95
CA TYR A 134 14.81 11.06 -44.80
C TYR A 134 14.94 9.54 -44.93
N MET A 135 14.90 8.79 -43.83
CA MET A 135 15.00 7.32 -43.84
C MET A 135 13.95 6.66 -44.74
N LEU A 136 12.72 7.17 -44.76
CA LEU A 136 11.66 6.68 -45.65
C LEU A 136 12.01 6.84 -47.14
N THR A 137 12.80 7.84 -47.51
CA THR A 137 13.27 8.04 -48.89
C THR A 137 14.44 7.14 -49.29
N ARG A 138 15.17 6.58 -48.31
CA ARG A 138 16.36 5.76 -48.55
C ARG A 138 15.98 4.45 -49.22
N LYS A 139 16.78 3.98 -50.17
CA LYS A 139 16.56 2.66 -50.79
C LYS A 139 16.64 1.56 -49.71
N PRO A 140 15.64 0.67 -49.60
CA PRO A 140 15.69 -0.42 -48.63
C PRO A 140 16.81 -1.39 -49.00
N ASP A 141 17.44 -1.98 -47.99
CA ASP A 141 18.39 -3.07 -48.18
C ASP A 141 17.68 -4.38 -48.54
N SER A 142 18.45 -5.47 -48.67
CA SER A 142 17.95 -6.79 -49.04
C SER A 142 16.92 -7.37 -48.05
N SER A 143 16.84 -6.84 -46.83
CA SER A 143 15.85 -7.25 -45.83
C SER A 143 14.59 -6.36 -45.82
N GLY A 144 14.52 -5.37 -46.73
CA GLY A 144 13.47 -4.36 -46.72
C GLY A 144 13.73 -3.22 -45.73
N HIS A 145 14.87 -3.23 -45.02
CA HIS A 145 15.17 -2.25 -43.98
C HIS A 145 15.75 -0.96 -44.55
N ARG A 146 15.19 0.17 -44.09
CA ARG A 146 15.59 1.52 -44.46
C ARG A 146 16.28 2.26 -43.33
N GLY A 147 15.91 2.07 -42.07
CA GLY A 147 16.56 2.76 -40.96
C GLY A 147 15.99 2.42 -39.58
N SER A 148 16.72 2.79 -38.54
CA SER A 148 16.35 2.52 -37.15
C SER A 148 16.39 3.78 -36.30
N ILE A 149 15.36 3.98 -35.48
CA ILE A 149 15.30 5.04 -34.48
C ILE A 149 15.21 4.38 -33.10
N ILE A 150 16.09 4.80 -32.19
CA ILE A 150 16.15 4.32 -30.81
C ILE A 150 16.01 5.52 -29.88
N ASN A 151 14.83 5.65 -29.27
CA ASN A 151 14.55 6.70 -28.31
C ASN A 151 14.98 6.26 -26.90
N VAL A 152 15.56 7.16 -26.10
CA VAL A 152 15.83 6.88 -24.69
C VAL A 152 14.68 7.39 -23.83
N ALA A 153 13.85 6.45 -23.38
CA ALA A 153 12.75 6.63 -22.44
C ALA A 153 13.27 6.59 -20.98
N SER A 154 12.46 6.12 -20.04
CA SER A 154 12.83 5.92 -18.62
C SER A 154 11.84 5.00 -17.93
N LEU A 155 12.20 4.37 -16.80
CA LEU A 155 11.22 3.70 -15.92
C LEU A 155 10.01 4.61 -15.62
N VAL A 156 10.21 5.93 -15.46
CA VAL A 156 9.11 6.88 -15.23
C VAL A 156 8.18 7.09 -16.44
N SER A 157 8.41 6.38 -17.54
CA SER A 157 7.44 6.30 -18.65
C SER A 157 6.27 5.36 -18.31
N PHE A 158 6.46 4.47 -17.33
CA PHE A 158 5.48 3.47 -16.90
C PHE A 158 4.98 3.69 -15.47
N GLN A 159 5.63 4.59 -14.73
CA GLN A 159 5.27 4.94 -13.35
C GLN A 159 5.43 6.45 -13.12
N GLY A 160 4.67 7.01 -12.18
CA GLY A 160 4.84 8.40 -11.78
C GLY A 160 6.20 8.64 -11.12
N GLY A 161 6.82 9.80 -11.37
CA GLY A 161 8.04 10.21 -10.69
C GLY A 161 7.78 11.27 -9.63
N LEU A 162 8.23 11.05 -8.39
CA LEU A 162 8.11 12.04 -7.32
C LEU A 162 8.99 13.27 -7.66
N THR A 163 8.39 14.46 -7.52
CA THR A 163 8.98 15.78 -7.83
C THR A 163 9.48 15.99 -9.27
N VAL A 164 9.16 15.10 -10.22
CA VAL A 164 9.66 15.22 -11.62
C VAL A 164 8.53 15.19 -12.66
N PRO A 165 7.41 15.90 -12.47
CA PRO A 165 6.24 15.77 -13.35
C PRO A 165 6.52 16.14 -14.82
N ALA A 166 7.34 17.15 -15.12
CA ALA A 166 7.70 17.48 -16.51
C ALA A 166 8.52 16.37 -17.18
N TYR A 167 9.43 15.74 -16.43
CA TYR A 167 10.25 14.64 -16.91
C TYR A 167 9.41 13.38 -17.15
N ALA A 168 8.53 13.05 -16.21
CA ALA A 168 7.60 11.93 -16.34
C ALA A 168 6.63 12.14 -17.53
N ALA A 169 6.08 13.35 -17.68
CA ALA A 169 5.24 13.72 -18.82
C ALA A 169 6.00 13.58 -20.15
N ALA A 170 7.23 14.11 -20.24
CA ALA A 170 8.07 13.98 -21.43
C ALA A 170 8.36 12.52 -21.77
N LYS A 171 8.82 11.71 -20.80
CA LYS A 171 9.22 10.31 -21.04
C LYS A 171 8.02 9.39 -21.29
N GLY A 172 6.88 9.63 -20.65
CA GLY A 172 5.60 9.01 -21.03
C GLY A 172 5.19 9.37 -22.46
N GLY A 173 5.38 10.63 -22.85
CA GLY A 173 5.22 11.10 -24.23
C GLY A 173 6.12 10.36 -25.22
N ILE A 174 7.40 10.15 -24.88
CA ILE A 174 8.34 9.37 -25.71
C ILE A 174 7.89 7.92 -25.88
N ALA A 175 7.37 7.28 -24.83
CA ALA A 175 6.87 5.92 -24.94
C ALA A 175 5.69 5.81 -25.93
N GLN A 176 4.76 6.77 -25.91
CA GLN A 176 3.64 6.80 -26.86
C GLN A 176 4.07 7.21 -28.26
N LEU A 177 4.97 8.20 -28.37
CA LEU A 177 5.51 8.66 -29.65
C LEU A 177 6.23 7.53 -30.39
N THR A 178 7.03 6.74 -29.67
CA THR A 178 7.75 5.58 -30.22
C THR A 178 6.76 4.58 -30.83
N LYS A 179 5.65 4.28 -30.14
CA LYS A 179 4.62 3.36 -30.63
C LYS A 179 3.91 3.92 -31.87
N ALA A 180 3.54 5.20 -31.84
CA ALA A 180 2.88 5.85 -32.96
C ALA A 180 3.73 5.80 -34.24
N LEU A 181 5.02 6.17 -34.13
CA LEU A 181 5.96 6.13 -35.24
C LEU A 181 6.25 4.70 -35.72
N SER A 182 6.38 3.75 -34.80
CA SER A 182 6.59 2.34 -35.14
C SER A 182 5.42 1.77 -35.94
N ASN A 183 4.19 2.03 -35.49
CA ASN A 183 2.97 1.58 -36.18
C ASN A 183 2.89 2.13 -37.60
N GLU A 184 3.30 3.38 -37.82
CA GLU A 184 3.21 4.03 -39.13
C GLU A 184 4.33 3.60 -40.10
N TRP A 185 5.56 3.45 -39.59
CA TRP A 185 6.75 3.36 -40.45
C TRP A 185 7.37 1.96 -40.55
N ALA A 186 7.02 1.01 -39.67
CA ALA A 186 7.60 -0.32 -39.70
C ALA A 186 7.36 -1.06 -41.03
N SER A 187 6.15 -0.97 -41.58
CA SER A 187 5.79 -1.55 -42.89
C SER A 187 6.55 -0.91 -44.07
N GLN A 188 7.11 0.29 -43.87
CA GLN A 188 7.88 1.04 -44.85
C GLN A 188 9.39 0.80 -44.68
N GLY A 189 9.79 -0.05 -43.72
CA GLY A 189 11.17 -0.44 -43.47
C GLY A 189 11.91 0.41 -42.44
N VAL A 190 11.23 1.32 -41.71
CA VAL A 190 11.85 2.11 -40.64
C VAL A 190 11.38 1.61 -39.28
N ASN A 191 12.29 1.08 -38.48
CA ASN A 191 11.99 0.54 -37.16
C ASN A 191 12.16 1.62 -36.10
N VAL A 192 11.17 1.78 -35.22
CA VAL A 192 11.22 2.75 -34.11
C VAL A 192 11.02 2.02 -32.79
N ASN A 193 12.03 2.07 -31.93
CA ASN A 193 12.06 1.41 -30.64
C ASN A 193 12.52 2.37 -29.54
N ALA A 194 12.28 2.00 -28.28
CA ALA A 194 12.78 2.76 -27.15
C ALA A 194 13.45 1.85 -26.11
N VAL A 195 14.50 2.37 -25.50
CA VAL A 195 15.12 1.79 -24.31
C VAL A 195 14.70 2.63 -23.11
N ALA A 196 14.26 2.01 -22.01
CA ALA A 196 13.81 2.70 -20.81
C ALA A 196 14.74 2.39 -19.62
N PRO A 197 15.85 3.15 -19.44
CA PRO A 197 16.76 2.92 -18.34
C PRO A 197 16.09 3.17 -16.97
N GLY A 198 16.48 2.35 -15.99
CA GLY A 198 16.17 2.55 -14.58
C GLY A 198 17.17 3.45 -13.87
N TYR A 199 17.37 3.25 -12.57
CA TYR A 199 18.42 3.93 -11.82
C TYR A 199 19.78 3.37 -12.26
N VAL A 200 20.44 4.09 -13.16
CA VAL A 200 21.80 3.78 -13.61
C VAL A 200 22.72 4.88 -13.06
N ALA A 201 23.92 4.49 -12.63
CA ALA A 201 24.95 5.43 -12.21
C ALA A 201 25.26 6.41 -13.36
N THR A 202 24.86 7.66 -13.19
CA THR A 202 25.06 8.77 -14.14
C THR A 202 25.17 10.07 -13.36
N ASP A 203 25.82 11.09 -13.92
CA ASP A 203 25.94 12.44 -13.34
C ASP A 203 24.59 13.08 -12.94
N MET A 204 23.47 12.61 -13.53
CA MET A 204 22.11 13.07 -13.20
C MET A 204 21.59 12.53 -11.86
N ASN A 205 22.18 11.45 -11.35
CA ASN A 205 21.82 10.78 -10.09
C ASN A 205 22.87 11.01 -8.97
N GLU A 206 23.98 11.71 -9.23
CA GLU A 206 25.02 11.98 -8.21
C GLU A 206 24.47 12.72 -6.99
N ALA A 207 23.59 13.70 -7.17
CA ALA A 207 22.94 14.42 -6.06
C ALA A 207 21.94 13.55 -5.26
N LEU A 208 21.42 12.47 -5.85
CA LEU A 208 20.58 11.47 -5.18
C LEU A 208 21.41 10.43 -4.42
N ILE A 209 22.62 10.14 -4.91
CA ILE A 209 23.57 9.21 -4.29
C ILE A 209 24.29 9.88 -3.10
N ASN A 210 24.53 11.19 -3.16
CA ASN A 210 25.24 11.95 -2.12
C ASN A 210 24.36 12.51 -0.99
N ASP A 211 23.05 12.22 -0.97
CA ASP A 211 22.17 12.55 0.16
C ASP A 211 22.27 11.44 1.24
N GLU A 212 23.27 11.56 2.12
CA GLU A 212 23.69 10.54 3.09
C GLU A 212 22.53 9.99 3.94
N LYS A 213 21.54 10.81 4.31
CA LYS A 213 20.39 10.37 5.14
C LYS A 213 19.33 9.57 4.39
N ARG A 214 19.29 9.67 3.06
CA ARG A 214 18.30 8.96 2.21
C ARG A 214 18.90 7.74 1.52
N ALA A 215 20.22 7.77 1.24
CA ALA A 215 20.97 6.58 0.82
C ALA A 215 20.87 5.47 1.89
N GLU A 216 20.99 5.81 3.18
CA GLU A 216 20.88 4.87 4.30
C GLU A 216 19.55 4.08 4.32
N THR A 217 18.43 4.64 3.88
CA THR A 217 17.11 3.95 3.95
C THR A 217 16.64 3.34 2.63
N THR A 218 17.26 3.69 1.50
CA THR A 218 16.80 3.25 0.16
C THR A 218 17.74 2.26 -0.52
N MET A 219 18.99 2.15 -0.05
CA MET A 219 20.07 1.36 -0.64
C MET A 219 20.75 0.45 0.40
N ALA A 220 19.98 -0.12 1.32
CA ALA A 220 20.53 -1.00 2.34
C ALA A 220 20.77 -2.39 1.76
N LYS A 221 22.03 -2.84 1.81
CA LYS A 221 22.42 -4.17 1.32
C LYS A 221 22.04 -5.28 2.26
N ILE A 222 21.70 -6.44 1.71
CA ILE A 222 21.44 -7.66 2.46
C ILE A 222 22.75 -8.14 3.09
N THR A 223 22.77 -8.22 4.43
CA THR A 223 23.95 -8.71 5.18
C THR A 223 23.81 -10.14 5.62
N SER A 224 22.59 -10.60 5.90
CA SER A 224 22.36 -12.00 6.25
C SER A 224 20.95 -12.45 5.90
N VAL A 225 20.84 -13.75 5.60
CA VAL A 225 19.58 -14.47 5.48
C VAL A 225 19.70 -15.71 6.35
N LYS A 226 18.70 -15.97 7.18
CA LYS A 226 18.62 -17.14 8.07
C LYS A 226 17.27 -17.80 7.92
N TYR A 227 17.23 -19.12 8.07
CA TYR A 227 15.97 -19.86 8.09
C TYR A 227 15.85 -20.70 9.36
N TYR A 228 14.60 -20.99 9.75
CA TYR A 228 14.25 -21.65 11.00
C TYR A 228 13.10 -22.62 10.77
N ARG A 229 13.34 -23.92 11.00
CA ARG A 229 12.24 -24.87 11.19
C ARG A 229 11.61 -24.65 12.55
N VAL A 230 10.31 -24.46 12.56
CA VAL A 230 9.50 -24.28 13.75
C VAL A 230 8.33 -25.26 13.74
N LYS A 231 7.81 -25.58 14.93
CA LYS A 231 6.57 -26.37 15.02
C LYS A 231 5.41 -25.59 14.39
N PRO A 232 4.34 -26.26 13.94
CA PRO A 232 4.20 -27.71 13.85
C PRO A 232 5.09 -28.31 12.74
N ARG A 233 5.30 -27.58 11.62
CA ARG A 233 6.09 -28.01 10.47
C ARG A 233 6.41 -26.85 9.52
N TRP A 234 6.73 -25.68 10.04
CA TRP A 234 6.92 -24.46 9.24
C TRP A 234 8.39 -24.10 9.07
N LEU A 235 8.74 -23.52 7.92
CA LEU A 235 10.09 -23.02 7.62
C LEU A 235 10.06 -21.50 7.46
N MET A 236 10.50 -20.78 8.48
CA MET A 236 10.54 -19.32 8.52
C MET A 236 11.85 -18.81 7.93
N VAL A 237 11.82 -17.71 7.17
CA VAL A 237 12.99 -17.05 6.59
C VAL A 237 13.08 -15.63 7.14
N LYS A 238 14.29 -15.21 7.53
CA LYS A 238 14.58 -13.85 8.01
C LYS A 238 15.68 -13.25 7.17
N VAL A 239 15.40 -12.10 6.55
CA VAL A 239 16.39 -11.29 5.81
C VAL A 239 16.76 -10.07 6.65
N VAL A 240 18.05 -9.75 6.73
CA VAL A 240 18.58 -8.61 7.50
C VAL A 240 19.42 -7.73 6.57
N ASP A 241 19.23 -6.42 6.65
CA ASP A 241 20.03 -5.44 5.91
C ASP A 241 21.21 -4.89 6.73
N GLU A 242 22.04 -4.05 6.11
CA GLU A 242 23.23 -3.47 6.75
C GLU A 242 22.93 -2.45 7.86
N ASN A 243 21.68 -1.98 7.92
CA ASN A 243 21.19 -1.13 9.01
C ASN A 243 20.64 -1.93 10.19
N GLY A 244 20.68 -3.27 10.11
CA GLY A 244 20.11 -4.16 11.12
C GLY A 244 18.58 -4.25 11.10
N GLN A 245 17.92 -3.69 10.08
CA GLN A 245 16.49 -3.91 9.86
C GLN A 245 16.27 -5.30 9.28
N HIS A 246 15.08 -5.85 9.48
CA HIS A 246 14.77 -7.19 9.02
C HIS A 246 13.32 -7.35 8.60
N GLY A 247 13.09 -8.32 7.72
CA GLY A 247 11.76 -8.79 7.35
C GLY A 247 11.66 -10.31 7.49
N TRP A 248 10.43 -10.79 7.65
CA TRP A 248 10.09 -12.20 7.80
C TRP A 248 9.34 -12.73 6.60
N GLY A 249 9.68 -13.94 6.19
CA GLY A 249 9.02 -14.70 5.14
C GLY A 249 8.83 -16.16 5.56
N GLU A 250 8.13 -16.92 4.72
CA GLU A 250 7.81 -18.32 4.98
C GLU A 250 8.05 -19.13 3.70
N ALA A 251 8.82 -20.21 3.83
CA ALA A 251 9.23 -21.12 2.75
C ALA A 251 8.82 -22.57 3.06
N THR A 252 7.82 -22.76 3.93
CA THR A 252 7.30 -24.08 4.30
C THR A 252 7.01 -24.90 3.06
N LEU A 253 7.50 -26.14 2.98
CA LEU A 253 7.11 -27.15 2.00
C LEU A 253 6.96 -28.49 2.69
N GLU A 254 5.72 -28.84 2.98
CA GLU A 254 5.38 -29.95 3.86
C GLU A 254 6.00 -31.26 3.38
N GLY A 255 6.74 -31.92 4.28
CA GLY A 255 7.44 -33.16 3.98
C GLY A 255 8.77 -33.00 3.22
N HIS A 256 9.10 -31.79 2.77
CA HIS A 256 10.27 -31.51 1.94
C HIS A 256 11.12 -30.31 2.39
N ASP A 257 10.92 -29.78 3.60
CA ASP A 257 11.67 -28.62 4.12
C ASP A 257 13.19 -28.78 4.00
N LEU A 258 13.74 -29.98 4.21
CA LEU A 258 15.19 -30.22 4.07
C LEU A 258 15.71 -29.92 2.66
N ALA A 259 14.91 -30.18 1.63
CA ALA A 259 15.27 -29.84 0.26
C ALA A 259 15.19 -28.32 0.04
N VAL A 260 14.23 -27.65 0.68
CA VAL A 260 14.12 -26.19 0.65
C VAL A 260 15.29 -25.53 1.38
N GLU A 261 15.71 -26.06 2.54
CA GLU A 261 16.91 -25.61 3.27
C GLU A 261 18.15 -25.69 2.37
N GLY A 262 18.38 -26.83 1.72
CA GLY A 262 19.51 -26.96 0.78
C GLY A 262 19.43 -26.00 -0.41
N CYS A 263 18.22 -25.71 -0.89
CA CYS A 263 18.01 -24.71 -1.94
C CYS A 263 18.29 -23.28 -1.45
N LEU A 264 17.84 -22.94 -0.22
CA LEU A 264 18.14 -21.68 0.44
C LEU A 264 19.65 -21.50 0.65
N ASP A 265 20.35 -22.54 1.11
CA ASP A 265 21.82 -22.52 1.27
C ASP A 265 22.55 -22.16 -0.04
N GLU A 266 22.02 -22.60 -1.19
CA GLU A 266 22.58 -22.26 -2.51
C GLU A 266 22.18 -20.85 -2.99
N MET A 267 20.97 -20.39 -2.64
CA MET A 267 20.44 -19.08 -3.02
C MET A 267 21.06 -17.94 -2.21
N ILE A 268 21.25 -18.12 -0.91
CA ILE A 268 21.66 -17.06 0.03
C ILE A 268 22.96 -16.38 -0.41
N PRO A 269 24.06 -17.10 -0.71
CA PRO A 269 25.32 -16.47 -1.12
C PRO A 269 25.20 -15.57 -2.36
N ARG A 270 24.18 -15.80 -3.21
CA ARG A 270 23.97 -15.04 -4.45
C ARG A 270 23.37 -13.65 -4.19
N ILE A 271 22.70 -13.46 -3.05
CA ILE A 271 21.99 -12.21 -2.71
C ILE A 271 22.63 -11.42 -1.57
N ILE A 272 23.58 -12.01 -0.83
CA ILE A 272 24.39 -11.23 0.13
C ILE A 272 25.11 -10.10 -0.62
N GLY A 273 25.00 -8.88 -0.09
CA GLY A 273 25.56 -7.66 -0.67
C GLY A 273 24.72 -7.03 -1.79
N GLN A 274 23.60 -7.64 -2.19
CA GLN A 274 22.62 -6.99 -3.08
C GLN A 274 21.71 -6.05 -2.29
N GLU A 275 21.15 -5.06 -2.99
CA GLU A 275 20.20 -4.10 -2.43
C GLU A 275 18.88 -4.77 -2.05
N ALA A 276 18.43 -4.64 -0.79
CA ALA A 276 17.22 -5.31 -0.32
C ALA A 276 15.94 -4.83 -1.03
N ASN A 277 15.94 -3.61 -1.55
CA ASN A 277 14.80 -3.03 -2.28
C ASN A 277 14.67 -3.52 -3.73
N ASP A 278 15.69 -4.18 -4.26
CA ASP A 278 15.77 -4.72 -5.62
C ASP A 278 15.05 -6.09 -5.74
N ILE A 279 13.88 -6.20 -5.11
CA ILE A 279 13.09 -7.43 -4.99
C ILE A 279 12.88 -8.09 -6.36
N GLU A 280 12.50 -7.31 -7.37
CA GLU A 280 12.31 -7.78 -8.75
C GLU A 280 13.60 -8.34 -9.36
N ASN A 281 14.73 -7.68 -9.15
CA ASN A 281 16.02 -8.14 -9.65
C ASN A 281 16.46 -9.42 -8.93
N ILE A 282 16.28 -9.50 -7.62
CA ILE A 282 16.57 -10.70 -6.82
C ILE A 282 15.70 -11.87 -7.30
N TRP A 283 14.40 -11.66 -7.44
CA TRP A 283 13.47 -12.66 -7.94
C TRP A 283 13.89 -13.17 -9.34
N GLN A 284 14.22 -12.25 -10.26
CA GLN A 284 14.68 -12.61 -11.61
C GLN A 284 16.06 -13.26 -11.61
N THR A 285 16.94 -12.91 -10.68
CA THR A 285 18.27 -13.53 -10.53
C THR A 285 18.11 -15.00 -10.21
N PHE A 286 17.23 -15.36 -9.27
CA PHE A 286 16.91 -16.76 -9.02
C PHE A 286 16.30 -17.40 -10.27
N TRP A 287 15.22 -16.82 -10.80
CA TRP A 287 14.47 -17.41 -11.92
C TRP A 287 15.29 -17.58 -13.22
N ARG A 288 16.25 -16.70 -13.52
CA ARG A 288 16.93 -16.68 -14.82
C ARG A 288 18.38 -17.12 -14.77
N HIS A 289 19.08 -16.92 -13.65
CA HIS A 289 20.52 -17.14 -13.57
C HIS A 289 20.89 -18.47 -12.88
N GLY A 290 19.91 -19.24 -12.39
CA GLY A 290 20.09 -20.59 -11.84
C GLY A 290 20.05 -21.75 -12.84
N PHE A 291 20.03 -21.46 -14.15
CA PHE A 291 19.90 -22.43 -15.25
C PHE A 291 18.52 -23.11 -15.34
N TYR A 292 18.16 -23.99 -14.41
CA TYR A 292 16.86 -24.65 -14.37
C TYR A 292 15.82 -23.79 -13.64
N ARG A 293 14.54 -23.93 -14.00
CA ARG A 293 13.46 -23.06 -13.53
C ARG A 293 12.35 -23.86 -12.85
N GLY A 294 11.81 -23.29 -11.78
CA GLY A 294 10.56 -23.72 -11.18
C GLY A 294 10.67 -25.03 -10.39
N GLY A 295 9.52 -25.65 -10.18
CA GLY A 295 9.35 -26.80 -9.29
C GLY A 295 9.10 -26.39 -7.83
N PRO A 296 8.54 -27.31 -7.02
CA PRO A 296 8.04 -27.01 -5.68
C PRO A 296 9.14 -26.50 -4.74
N VAL A 297 10.29 -27.18 -4.71
CA VAL A 297 11.40 -26.84 -3.80
C VAL A 297 11.95 -25.45 -4.09
N PHE A 298 12.27 -25.20 -5.36
CA PHE A 298 12.90 -23.96 -5.80
C PHE A 298 11.97 -22.76 -5.61
N MET A 299 10.70 -22.89 -5.99
CA MET A 299 9.75 -21.80 -5.85
C MET A 299 9.38 -21.53 -4.38
N SER A 300 9.44 -22.55 -3.51
CA SER A 300 9.24 -22.36 -2.07
C SER A 300 10.38 -21.56 -1.42
N ALA A 301 11.62 -21.88 -1.78
CA ALA A 301 12.78 -21.12 -1.33
C ALA A 301 12.72 -19.65 -1.79
N ILE A 302 12.34 -19.40 -3.05
CA ILE A 302 12.12 -18.04 -3.57
C ILE A 302 11.03 -17.33 -2.76
N SER A 303 9.92 -18.00 -2.47
CA SER A 303 8.77 -17.40 -1.79
C SER A 303 9.14 -16.88 -0.41
N GLY A 304 9.88 -17.65 0.39
CA GLY A 304 10.30 -17.19 1.71
C GLY A 304 11.23 -15.98 1.66
N ILE A 305 12.13 -15.90 0.68
CA ILE A 305 12.98 -14.72 0.49
C ILE A 305 12.15 -13.53 0.01
N ASP A 306 11.27 -13.71 -0.98
CA ASP A 306 10.44 -12.65 -1.55
C ASP A 306 9.52 -12.01 -0.51
N ILE A 307 8.82 -12.82 0.29
CA ILE A 307 7.96 -12.34 1.39
C ILE A 307 8.78 -11.52 2.40
N ALA A 308 9.96 -12.03 2.80
CA ALA A 308 10.83 -11.33 3.75
C ALA A 308 11.34 -9.99 3.22
N LEU A 309 11.67 -9.91 1.93
CA LEU A 309 12.10 -8.65 1.30
C LEU A 309 10.97 -7.63 1.23
N TRP A 310 9.74 -8.07 0.92
CA TRP A 310 8.57 -7.19 0.95
C TRP A 310 8.23 -6.69 2.35
N ASP A 311 8.33 -7.55 3.36
CA ASP A 311 8.14 -7.18 4.77
C ASP A 311 9.18 -6.13 5.21
N LEU A 312 10.46 -6.37 4.91
CA LEU A 312 11.54 -5.42 5.16
C LEU A 312 11.29 -4.07 4.47
N LYS A 313 10.87 -4.09 3.20
CA LYS A 313 10.52 -2.87 2.46
C LYS A 313 9.35 -2.12 3.08
N GLY A 314 8.30 -2.83 3.50
CA GLY A 314 7.16 -2.24 4.21
C GLY A 314 7.58 -1.59 5.53
N HIS A 315 8.43 -2.26 6.31
CA HIS A 315 9.00 -1.74 7.54
C HIS A 315 9.85 -0.49 7.31
N ASN A 316 10.78 -0.53 6.35
CA ASN A 316 11.66 0.60 6.02
C ASN A 316 10.86 1.82 5.54
N LEU A 317 9.81 1.60 4.75
CA LEU A 317 8.93 2.67 4.25
C LEU A 317 7.79 3.03 5.20
N LYS A 318 7.64 2.32 6.33
CA LYS A 318 6.60 2.51 7.35
C LYS A 318 5.18 2.48 6.78
N VAL A 319 4.96 1.64 5.77
CA VAL A 319 3.67 1.40 5.13
C VAL A 319 3.41 -0.10 4.99
N PRO A 320 2.15 -0.55 5.07
CA PRO A 320 1.83 -1.95 4.81
C PRO A 320 2.03 -2.29 3.33
N ILE A 321 2.39 -3.55 3.05
CA ILE A 321 2.76 -4.03 1.71
C ILE A 321 1.67 -3.77 0.67
N TYR A 322 0.38 -3.93 1.01
CA TYR A 322 -0.72 -3.65 0.07
C TYR A 322 -0.70 -2.22 -0.48
N GLN A 323 -0.16 -1.22 0.24
CA GLN A 323 -0.02 0.14 -0.28
C GLN A 323 1.03 0.21 -1.40
N LEU A 324 2.10 -0.57 -1.27
CA LEU A 324 3.14 -0.68 -2.28
C LEU A 324 2.67 -1.48 -3.51
N LEU A 325 1.68 -2.37 -3.33
CA LEU A 325 1.05 -3.15 -4.40
C LEU A 325 -0.09 -2.42 -5.13
N GLY A 326 -0.22 -1.09 -4.95
CA GLY A 326 -1.23 -0.27 -5.61
C GLY A 326 -2.42 0.13 -4.75
N GLY A 327 -2.40 -0.19 -3.45
CA GLY A 327 -3.44 0.21 -2.50
C GLY A 327 -4.51 -0.86 -2.26
N LYS A 328 -5.49 -0.50 -1.42
CA LYS A 328 -6.63 -1.38 -1.12
C LYS A 328 -7.70 -1.27 -2.19
N VAL A 329 -8.23 -2.42 -2.59
CA VAL A 329 -9.51 -2.54 -3.29
C VAL A 329 -10.63 -3.02 -2.34
N ARG A 330 -10.28 -3.42 -1.11
CA ARG A 330 -11.21 -3.81 -0.05
C ARG A 330 -10.66 -3.52 1.36
N ASN A 331 -11.55 -3.43 2.35
CA ASN A 331 -11.20 -3.05 3.73
C ASN A 331 -11.11 -4.22 4.72
N LYS A 332 -11.52 -5.42 4.28
CA LYS A 332 -11.52 -6.66 5.07
C LYS A 332 -11.37 -7.85 4.13
N VAL A 333 -10.86 -8.95 4.66
CA VAL A 333 -10.63 -10.20 3.91
C VAL A 333 -11.55 -11.26 4.49
N GLN A 334 -12.43 -11.84 3.67
CA GLN A 334 -13.27 -12.98 4.07
C GLN A 334 -12.39 -14.23 4.17
N VAL A 335 -12.59 -15.03 5.21
CA VAL A 335 -11.83 -16.26 5.44
C VAL A 335 -12.72 -17.48 5.63
N TYR A 336 -12.15 -18.66 5.40
CA TYR A 336 -12.72 -19.95 5.81
C TYR A 336 -11.67 -20.75 6.60
N CYS A 337 -12.15 -21.67 7.44
CA CYS A 337 -11.28 -22.63 8.14
C CYS A 337 -11.67 -24.06 7.79
N TRP A 338 -10.71 -24.96 7.97
CA TRP A 338 -10.87 -26.38 7.69
C TRP A 338 -11.63 -27.13 8.80
N ILE A 339 -12.40 -28.17 8.43
CA ILE A 339 -13.14 -29.07 9.35
C ILE A 339 -13.05 -30.54 8.93
N GLY A 340 -13.20 -31.45 9.91
CA GLY A 340 -13.42 -32.89 9.68
C GLY A 340 -12.17 -33.79 9.77
N GLY A 341 -10.96 -33.28 9.56
CA GLY A 341 -9.75 -34.12 9.52
C GLY A 341 -9.72 -35.08 8.31
N ASP A 342 -8.70 -35.94 8.24
CA ASP A 342 -8.59 -36.95 7.17
C ASP A 342 -9.67 -38.05 7.24
N ARG A 343 -10.23 -38.32 8.42
CA ARG A 343 -11.28 -39.34 8.68
C ARG A 343 -12.41 -38.76 9.55
N PRO A 344 -13.40 -38.10 8.94
CA PRO A 344 -14.40 -37.31 9.65
C PRO A 344 -15.51 -38.17 10.25
N SER A 345 -15.53 -38.31 11.59
CA SER A 345 -16.63 -38.94 12.33
C SER A 345 -17.57 -37.93 13.04
N ASP A 346 -17.22 -36.63 13.08
CA ASP A 346 -18.03 -35.58 13.73
C ASP A 346 -17.95 -34.22 12.99
N ILE A 347 -18.39 -34.23 11.73
CA ILE A 347 -18.38 -33.01 10.87
C ILE A 347 -19.32 -31.92 11.41
N GLU A 348 -20.41 -32.33 12.07
CA GLU A 348 -21.42 -31.42 12.60
C GLU A 348 -20.88 -30.61 13.78
N ALA A 349 -20.22 -31.23 14.76
CA ALA A 349 -19.61 -30.51 15.87
C ALA A 349 -18.49 -29.56 15.39
N ALA A 350 -17.66 -30.02 14.45
CA ALA A 350 -16.61 -29.19 13.86
C ALA A 350 -17.18 -27.97 13.13
N ALA A 351 -18.25 -28.14 12.34
CA ALA A 351 -18.94 -27.07 11.64
C ALA A 351 -19.59 -26.07 12.62
N LYS A 352 -20.25 -26.55 13.67
CA LYS A 352 -20.81 -25.69 14.75
C LYS A 352 -19.74 -24.83 15.41
N LYS A 353 -18.56 -25.41 15.71
CA LYS A 353 -17.42 -24.66 16.27
C LYS A 353 -16.96 -23.52 15.35
N ARG A 354 -16.96 -23.73 14.03
CA ARG A 354 -16.61 -22.68 13.05
C ARG A 354 -17.68 -21.60 12.95
N LEU A 355 -18.95 -21.99 13.03
CA LEU A 355 -20.06 -21.04 13.09
C LEU A 355 -19.98 -20.14 14.35
N GLU A 356 -19.63 -20.71 15.50
CA GLU A 356 -19.40 -19.96 16.75
C GLU A 356 -18.23 -18.97 16.64
N GLN A 357 -17.23 -19.28 15.82
CA GLN A 357 -16.13 -18.36 15.47
C GLN A 357 -16.56 -17.25 14.48
N GLY A 358 -17.83 -17.23 14.06
CA GLY A 358 -18.40 -16.24 13.15
C GLY A 358 -18.13 -16.53 11.67
N LEU A 359 -17.54 -17.69 11.33
CA LEU A 359 -17.29 -18.07 9.94
C LEU A 359 -18.59 -18.38 9.21
N LYS A 360 -18.61 -18.07 7.91
CA LYS A 360 -19.72 -18.37 7.00
C LYS A 360 -19.41 -19.49 6.02
N CYS A 361 -18.12 -19.79 5.87
CA CYS A 361 -17.60 -20.74 4.92
C CYS A 361 -16.60 -21.66 5.64
N VAL A 362 -16.58 -22.93 5.26
CA VAL A 362 -15.62 -23.92 5.72
C VAL A 362 -15.05 -24.69 4.53
N LYS A 363 -13.91 -25.35 4.73
CA LYS A 363 -13.39 -26.35 3.77
C LYS A 363 -13.31 -27.72 4.46
N MET A 364 -13.62 -28.78 3.73
CA MET A 364 -13.54 -30.15 4.24
C MET A 364 -13.11 -31.14 3.17
N ASN A 365 -12.48 -32.24 3.61
CA ASN A 365 -12.18 -33.37 2.72
C ASN A 365 -13.45 -33.91 2.06
N ALA A 366 -13.37 -34.07 0.73
CA ALA A 366 -14.41 -34.70 -0.06
C ALA A 366 -14.42 -36.20 0.19
N THR A 367 -13.31 -36.93 0.00
CA THR A 367 -13.28 -38.39 0.09
C THR A 367 -12.14 -38.89 0.96
N GLU A 368 -12.31 -40.07 1.53
CA GLU A 368 -11.20 -40.88 2.04
C GLU A 368 -10.45 -41.53 0.86
N ASP A 369 -9.62 -42.54 1.13
CA ASP A 369 -8.94 -43.33 0.10
C ASP A 369 -9.99 -44.05 -0.78
N LEU A 370 -9.91 -43.86 -2.10
CA LEU A 370 -10.78 -44.49 -3.09
C LEU A 370 -9.98 -45.38 -4.03
N GLY A 371 -10.56 -46.52 -4.42
CA GLY A 371 -10.02 -47.31 -5.52
C GLY A 371 -10.06 -46.56 -6.86
N TRP A 372 -9.27 -47.05 -7.84
CA TRP A 372 -9.28 -46.55 -9.22
C TRP A 372 -10.69 -46.54 -9.84
N ILE A 373 -11.44 -47.59 -9.52
CA ILE A 373 -12.89 -47.72 -9.68
C ILE A 373 -13.36 -48.34 -8.37
N ASP A 374 -14.34 -47.72 -7.74
CA ASP A 374 -14.90 -48.18 -6.47
C ASP A 374 -16.43 -48.30 -6.56
N SER A 375 -17.06 -48.85 -5.53
CA SER A 375 -18.51 -48.85 -5.42
C SER A 375 -19.02 -47.40 -5.45
N PRO A 376 -20.04 -47.07 -6.25
CA PRO A 376 -20.68 -45.75 -6.21
C PRO A 376 -21.12 -45.33 -4.81
N SER A 377 -21.47 -46.29 -3.94
CA SER A 377 -21.86 -46.04 -2.55
C SER A 377 -20.73 -45.47 -1.68
N ALA A 378 -19.45 -45.59 -2.10
CA ALA A 378 -18.33 -44.98 -1.40
C ALA A 378 -18.38 -43.43 -1.43
N LEU A 379 -19.17 -42.87 -2.35
CA LEU A 379 -19.36 -41.43 -2.52
C LEU A 379 -20.46 -40.85 -1.62
N ASP A 380 -21.37 -41.69 -1.11
CA ASP A 380 -22.58 -41.27 -0.40
C ASP A 380 -22.24 -40.50 0.89
N SER A 381 -21.18 -40.92 1.60
CA SER A 381 -20.71 -40.27 2.83
C SER A 381 -20.37 -38.79 2.61
N THR A 382 -19.71 -38.45 1.49
CA THR A 382 -19.36 -37.07 1.14
C THR A 382 -20.61 -36.21 0.97
N VAL A 383 -21.61 -36.75 0.27
CA VAL A 383 -22.89 -36.08 0.02
C VAL A 383 -23.63 -35.83 1.33
N GLU A 384 -23.69 -36.83 2.21
CA GLU A 384 -24.34 -36.69 3.52
C GLU A 384 -23.62 -35.68 4.43
N ARG A 385 -22.28 -35.68 4.46
CA ARG A 385 -21.52 -34.66 5.22
C ARG A 385 -21.77 -33.25 4.69
N LEU A 386 -21.84 -33.07 3.36
CA LEU A 386 -22.15 -31.76 2.78
C LEU A 386 -23.56 -31.30 3.18
N LYS A 387 -24.56 -32.18 3.12
CA LYS A 387 -25.94 -31.87 3.55
C LYS A 387 -25.97 -31.41 5.01
N GLN A 388 -25.23 -32.07 5.90
CA GLN A 388 -25.13 -31.69 7.31
C GLN A 388 -24.55 -30.28 7.48
N VAL A 389 -23.45 -29.95 6.79
CA VAL A 389 -22.85 -28.60 6.85
C VAL A 389 -23.79 -27.53 6.28
N LYS A 390 -24.43 -27.79 5.13
CA LYS A 390 -25.39 -26.85 4.51
C LYS A 390 -26.63 -26.64 5.38
N ALA A 391 -27.09 -27.66 6.10
CA ALA A 391 -28.22 -27.54 7.03
C ALA A 391 -27.94 -26.60 8.20
N LEU A 392 -26.67 -26.39 8.56
CA LEU A 392 -26.23 -25.41 9.57
C LEU A 392 -26.13 -23.97 9.02
N GLY A 393 -26.36 -23.76 7.71
CA GLY A 393 -26.28 -22.45 7.07
C GLY A 393 -24.87 -22.02 6.65
N LEU A 394 -23.91 -22.94 6.64
CA LEU A 394 -22.54 -22.71 6.15
C LEU A 394 -22.42 -23.08 4.68
N ASP A 395 -21.58 -22.33 3.95
CA ASP A 395 -21.06 -22.77 2.66
C ASP A 395 -19.81 -23.65 2.85
N ALA A 396 -19.59 -24.59 1.94
CA ALA A 396 -18.49 -25.55 2.05
C ALA A 396 -17.76 -25.72 0.72
N GLY A 397 -16.44 -25.51 0.73
CA GLY A 397 -15.53 -26.04 -0.27
C GLY A 397 -15.23 -27.51 0.01
N LEU A 398 -15.16 -28.33 -1.03
CA LEU A 398 -14.88 -29.77 -0.93
C LEU A 398 -13.53 -30.09 -1.56
N ASP A 399 -12.60 -30.53 -0.74
CA ASP A 399 -11.22 -30.76 -1.14
C ASP A 399 -10.94 -32.24 -1.38
N PHE A 400 -10.58 -32.60 -2.60
CA PHE A 400 -10.37 -33.97 -3.04
C PHE A 400 -8.89 -34.40 -2.92
N HIS A 401 -7.96 -33.47 -2.68
CA HIS A 401 -6.51 -33.73 -2.57
C HIS A 401 -5.89 -34.43 -3.79
N GLY A 402 -6.57 -34.44 -4.94
CA GLY A 402 -6.21 -35.26 -6.10
C GLY A 402 -6.33 -36.78 -5.85
N ARG A 403 -6.98 -37.21 -4.76
CA ARG A 403 -7.14 -38.63 -4.37
C ARG A 403 -8.22 -39.35 -5.17
N CYS A 404 -9.09 -38.61 -5.86
CA CYS A 404 -10.16 -39.20 -6.65
C CYS A 404 -9.70 -39.47 -8.09
N HIS A 405 -10.01 -40.66 -8.60
CA HIS A 405 -9.74 -40.98 -10.00
C HIS A 405 -10.85 -40.45 -10.91
N LYS A 406 -10.50 -40.08 -12.15
CA LYS A 406 -11.41 -39.48 -13.15
C LYS A 406 -12.79 -40.15 -13.25
N ALA A 407 -12.87 -41.48 -13.14
CA ALA A 407 -14.14 -42.21 -13.22
C ALA A 407 -15.06 -41.96 -12.02
N MET A 408 -14.48 -41.82 -10.82
CA MET A 408 -15.20 -41.54 -9.57
C MET A 408 -15.48 -40.05 -9.41
N ALA A 409 -14.53 -39.18 -9.78
CA ALA A 409 -14.67 -37.72 -9.64
C ALA A 409 -15.89 -37.16 -10.39
N LYS A 410 -16.17 -37.69 -11.60
CA LYS A 410 -17.36 -37.30 -12.38
C LYS A 410 -18.67 -37.69 -11.70
N GLN A 411 -18.71 -38.88 -11.11
CA GLN A 411 -19.89 -39.36 -10.39
C GLN A 411 -20.11 -38.54 -9.13
N LEU A 412 -19.05 -38.24 -8.38
CA LEU A 412 -19.14 -37.44 -7.17
C LEU A 412 -19.54 -35.99 -7.48
N ALA A 413 -18.93 -35.35 -8.48
CA ALA A 413 -19.34 -34.01 -8.92
C ALA A 413 -20.84 -33.96 -9.23
N ARG A 414 -21.35 -34.93 -10.01
CA ARG A 414 -22.79 -35.02 -10.34
C ARG A 414 -23.67 -35.23 -9.10
N ALA A 415 -23.24 -36.04 -8.14
CA ALA A 415 -23.97 -36.28 -6.91
C ALA A 415 -24.00 -35.04 -5.98
N LEU A 416 -22.99 -34.18 -6.07
CA LEU A 416 -22.88 -32.96 -5.27
C LEU A 416 -23.64 -31.76 -5.84
N GLU A 417 -23.92 -31.72 -7.14
CA GLU A 417 -24.60 -30.59 -7.80
C GLU A 417 -25.90 -30.15 -7.10
N PRO A 418 -26.83 -31.04 -6.71
CA PRO A 418 -28.06 -30.65 -6.03
C PRO A 418 -27.83 -29.96 -4.67
N HIS A 419 -26.64 -30.13 -4.08
CA HIS A 419 -26.28 -29.65 -2.75
C HIS A 419 -25.44 -28.36 -2.79
N ARG A 420 -25.06 -27.90 -3.99
CA ARG A 420 -24.45 -26.58 -4.23
C ARG A 420 -23.26 -26.29 -3.29
N PRO A 421 -22.18 -27.10 -3.33
CA PRO A 421 -20.94 -26.73 -2.67
C PRO A 421 -20.41 -25.41 -3.23
N LEU A 422 -19.58 -24.71 -2.45
CA LEU A 422 -18.98 -23.44 -2.85
C LEU A 422 -18.00 -23.63 -4.03
N PHE A 423 -17.23 -24.71 -3.98
CA PHE A 423 -16.36 -25.20 -5.04
C PHE A 423 -15.97 -26.66 -4.77
N ILE A 424 -15.44 -27.36 -5.79
CA ILE A 424 -14.67 -28.59 -5.64
C ILE A 424 -13.19 -28.29 -5.91
N GLU A 425 -12.33 -28.64 -4.96
CA GLU A 425 -10.89 -28.36 -4.96
C GLU A 425 -10.09 -29.62 -5.29
N GLU A 426 -9.08 -29.46 -6.16
CA GLU A 426 -8.16 -30.52 -6.62
C GLU A 426 -8.89 -31.85 -6.95
N PRO A 427 -9.98 -31.82 -7.75
CA PRO A 427 -10.85 -32.99 -7.94
C PRO A 427 -10.12 -34.20 -8.53
N ILE A 428 -9.10 -33.93 -9.34
CA ILE A 428 -8.13 -34.88 -9.89
C ILE A 428 -6.77 -34.18 -10.00
N LEU A 429 -5.71 -34.97 -10.16
CA LEU A 429 -4.34 -34.47 -10.33
C LEU A 429 -4.17 -33.46 -11.48
N VAL A 430 -3.52 -32.33 -11.20
CA VAL A 430 -3.22 -31.24 -12.16
C VAL A 430 -2.33 -31.68 -13.32
N GLU A 431 -1.61 -32.80 -13.20
CA GLU A 431 -0.81 -33.42 -14.26
C GLU A 431 -1.67 -33.88 -15.46
N HIS A 432 -2.99 -34.00 -15.29
CA HIS A 432 -3.95 -34.39 -16.33
C HIS A 432 -4.85 -33.23 -16.78
N PRO A 433 -4.32 -32.18 -17.44
CA PRO A 433 -5.11 -31.01 -17.84
C PRO A 433 -6.30 -31.37 -18.74
N GLU A 434 -6.13 -32.35 -19.63
CA GLU A 434 -7.20 -32.83 -20.51
C GLU A 434 -8.35 -33.51 -19.75
N ALA A 435 -8.07 -34.08 -18.58
CA ALA A 435 -9.09 -34.67 -17.73
C ALA A 435 -9.82 -33.60 -16.91
N ILE A 436 -9.10 -32.56 -16.46
CA ILE A 436 -9.68 -31.43 -15.72
C ILE A 436 -10.63 -30.67 -16.64
N LYS A 437 -10.20 -30.33 -17.85
CA LYS A 437 -11.07 -29.70 -18.85
C LYS A 437 -12.34 -30.49 -19.15
N LYS A 438 -12.22 -31.82 -19.25
CA LYS A 438 -13.39 -32.70 -19.46
C LYS A 438 -14.31 -32.78 -18.25
N LEU A 439 -13.78 -32.60 -17.03
CA LEU A 439 -14.58 -32.57 -15.82
C LEU A 439 -15.29 -31.22 -15.67
N SER A 440 -14.60 -30.11 -15.93
CA SER A 440 -15.17 -28.76 -15.90
C SER A 440 -16.36 -28.63 -16.84
N ASP A 441 -16.30 -29.23 -18.03
CA ASP A 441 -17.42 -29.25 -18.99
C ASP A 441 -18.63 -30.10 -18.54
N GLN A 442 -18.49 -30.91 -17.49
CA GLN A 442 -19.50 -31.88 -17.07
C GLN A 442 -20.22 -31.51 -15.77
N THR A 443 -19.79 -30.43 -15.11
CA THR A 443 -20.36 -29.98 -13.83
C THR A 443 -20.62 -28.48 -13.87
N VAL A 444 -21.64 -28.03 -13.14
CA VAL A 444 -21.87 -26.60 -12.90
C VAL A 444 -21.20 -26.10 -11.62
N ILE A 445 -20.56 -26.99 -10.87
CA ILE A 445 -19.85 -26.64 -9.63
C ILE A 445 -18.52 -25.96 -9.99
N PRO A 446 -18.19 -24.81 -9.39
CA PRO A 446 -16.90 -24.16 -9.59
C PRO A 446 -15.72 -25.09 -9.25
N ILE A 447 -14.74 -25.14 -10.14
CA ILE A 447 -13.52 -25.92 -9.97
C ILE A 447 -12.41 -25.01 -9.45
N ALA A 448 -11.80 -25.45 -8.34
CA ALA A 448 -10.68 -24.78 -7.70
C ALA A 448 -9.43 -25.67 -7.72
N PHE A 449 -8.28 -25.09 -8.03
CA PHE A 449 -6.97 -25.73 -7.86
C PHE A 449 -5.86 -24.69 -8.00
N GLY A 450 -4.64 -25.05 -7.60
CA GLY A 450 -3.48 -24.16 -7.74
C GLY A 450 -2.39 -24.37 -6.71
N GLU A 451 -2.63 -25.12 -5.64
CA GLU A 451 -1.64 -25.40 -4.59
C GLU A 451 -0.37 -26.07 -5.19
N ARG A 452 -0.55 -26.84 -6.28
CA ARG A 452 0.53 -27.55 -7.01
C ARG A 452 0.98 -26.85 -8.29
N LEU A 453 0.56 -25.60 -8.49
CA LEU A 453 0.95 -24.76 -9.63
C LEU A 453 1.80 -23.60 -9.11
N TYR A 454 3.08 -23.61 -9.45
CA TYR A 454 4.07 -22.78 -8.75
C TYR A 454 4.35 -21.45 -9.45
N THR A 455 3.89 -21.28 -10.68
CA THR A 455 4.27 -20.11 -11.49
C THR A 455 3.15 -19.65 -12.42
N ARG A 456 3.24 -18.40 -12.90
CA ARG A 456 2.31 -17.91 -13.94
C ARG A 456 2.34 -18.72 -15.24
N TRP A 457 3.41 -19.46 -15.51
CA TRP A 457 3.52 -20.31 -16.69
C TRP A 457 2.72 -21.60 -16.53
N ASP A 458 2.63 -22.14 -15.30
CA ASP A 458 1.88 -23.36 -15.00
C ASP A 458 0.37 -23.14 -15.15
N ILE A 459 -0.12 -21.99 -14.65
CA ILE A 459 -1.55 -21.65 -14.66
C ILE A 459 -2.06 -21.26 -16.05
N LYS A 460 -1.15 -20.80 -16.93
CA LYS A 460 -1.49 -20.22 -18.23
C LYS A 460 -2.44 -21.11 -19.05
N ARG A 461 -2.14 -22.41 -19.12
CA ARG A 461 -2.95 -23.36 -19.91
C ARG A 461 -4.38 -23.50 -19.40
N PHE A 462 -4.56 -23.47 -18.08
CA PHE A 462 -5.86 -23.67 -17.43
C PHE A 462 -6.74 -22.42 -17.52
N LEU A 463 -6.12 -21.25 -17.58
CA LEU A 463 -6.79 -20.00 -17.92
C LEU A 463 -7.21 -20.00 -19.39
N GLU A 464 -6.30 -20.38 -20.30
CA GLU A 464 -6.55 -20.41 -21.75
C GLU A 464 -7.66 -21.40 -22.16
N ASP A 465 -7.77 -22.54 -21.50
CA ASP A 465 -8.82 -23.53 -21.77
C ASP A 465 -10.06 -23.37 -20.89
N SER A 466 -10.10 -22.37 -20.00
CA SER A 466 -11.21 -22.07 -19.10
C SER A 466 -11.65 -23.26 -18.25
N SER A 467 -10.70 -24.01 -17.71
CA SER A 467 -10.96 -25.19 -16.87
C SER A 467 -10.86 -24.92 -15.35
N VAL A 468 -10.49 -23.71 -14.96
CA VAL A 468 -10.42 -23.24 -13.57
C VAL A 468 -11.35 -22.05 -13.36
N ASP A 469 -12.12 -22.07 -12.27
CA ASP A 469 -12.99 -20.97 -11.85
C ASP A 469 -12.38 -20.18 -10.68
N ILE A 470 -11.63 -20.88 -9.81
CA ILE A 470 -10.97 -20.32 -8.64
C ILE A 470 -9.52 -20.78 -8.60
N LEU A 471 -8.58 -19.86 -8.82
CA LEU A 471 -7.16 -20.15 -8.75
C LEU A 471 -6.67 -20.05 -7.30
N GLN A 472 -5.95 -21.08 -6.84
CA GLN A 472 -5.50 -21.19 -5.44
C GLN A 472 -3.98 -21.25 -5.33
N PRO A 473 -3.24 -20.20 -5.76
CA PRO A 473 -1.79 -20.20 -5.62
C PRO A 473 -1.44 -20.19 -4.13
N ASP A 474 -0.54 -21.07 -3.70
CA ASP A 474 0.04 -20.97 -2.37
C ASP A 474 1.15 -19.92 -2.38
N ILE A 475 1.04 -18.88 -1.55
CA ILE A 475 2.00 -17.77 -1.56
C ILE A 475 3.42 -18.20 -1.14
N ALA A 476 3.55 -19.26 -0.34
CA ALA A 476 4.82 -19.83 0.08
C ALA A 476 5.39 -20.83 -0.94
N HIS A 477 4.67 -21.15 -2.01
CA HIS A 477 5.14 -22.02 -3.10
C HIS A 477 5.13 -21.36 -4.47
N ALA A 478 4.35 -20.30 -4.65
CA ALA A 478 4.09 -19.68 -5.95
C ALA A 478 5.02 -18.50 -6.24
N GLY A 479 6.19 -18.43 -5.59
CA GLY A 479 7.19 -17.37 -5.78
C GLY A 479 6.92 -16.09 -4.99
N GLY A 480 6.24 -16.19 -3.84
CA GLY A 480 6.03 -15.10 -2.90
C GLY A 480 4.94 -14.10 -3.31
N ILE A 481 4.96 -12.93 -2.69
CA ILE A 481 4.03 -11.83 -2.95
C ILE A 481 4.15 -11.38 -4.40
N SER A 482 5.38 -11.27 -4.92
CA SER A 482 5.66 -10.76 -6.26
C SER A 482 4.97 -11.59 -7.34
N GLU A 483 5.16 -12.91 -7.32
CA GLU A 483 4.64 -13.79 -8.36
C GLU A 483 3.15 -14.11 -8.15
N THR A 484 2.71 -14.29 -6.90
CA THR A 484 1.28 -14.48 -6.58
C THR A 484 0.45 -13.28 -7.05
N LYS A 485 0.95 -12.04 -6.90
CA LYS A 485 0.27 -10.84 -7.40
C LYS A 485 0.19 -10.81 -8.94
N ARG A 486 1.23 -11.29 -9.64
CA ARG A 486 1.21 -11.40 -11.12
C ARG A 486 0.22 -12.47 -11.58
N MET A 487 0.16 -13.62 -10.90
CA MET A 487 -0.82 -14.67 -11.16
C MET A 487 -2.24 -14.17 -10.94
N ALA A 488 -2.49 -13.43 -9.86
CA ALA A 488 -3.78 -12.81 -9.59
C ALA A 488 -4.22 -11.84 -10.68
N THR A 489 -3.30 -10.97 -11.12
CA THR A 489 -3.55 -10.00 -12.20
C THR A 489 -3.78 -10.69 -13.54
N MET A 490 -3.09 -11.81 -13.81
CA MET A 490 -3.31 -12.61 -15.00
C MET A 490 -4.69 -13.28 -14.97
N ALA A 491 -5.07 -13.90 -13.84
CA ALA A 491 -6.37 -14.55 -13.66
C ALA A 491 -7.55 -13.59 -13.78
N GLU A 492 -7.38 -12.33 -13.35
CA GLU A 492 -8.40 -11.28 -13.46
C GLU A 492 -8.86 -11.08 -14.91
N ALA A 493 -7.95 -11.16 -15.88
CA ALA A 493 -8.27 -11.00 -17.30
C ALA A 493 -9.11 -12.15 -17.89
N TYR A 494 -9.22 -13.27 -17.18
CA TYR A 494 -9.98 -14.47 -17.59
C TYR A 494 -11.27 -14.64 -16.79
N ASP A 495 -11.67 -13.66 -15.97
CA ASP A 495 -12.81 -13.76 -15.04
C ASP A 495 -12.64 -14.90 -14.00
N VAL A 496 -11.40 -15.17 -13.61
CA VAL A 496 -11.06 -16.20 -12.63
C VAL A 496 -10.77 -15.55 -11.28
N ALA A 497 -11.45 -16.04 -10.24
CA ALA A 497 -11.26 -15.59 -8.87
C ALA A 497 -9.93 -16.12 -8.30
N ILE A 498 -9.34 -15.40 -7.34
CA ILE A 498 -8.26 -15.95 -6.51
C ILE A 498 -8.76 -16.31 -5.11
N ALA A 499 -8.32 -17.46 -4.63
CA ALA A 499 -8.46 -17.87 -3.24
C ALA A 499 -7.15 -18.51 -2.78
N PRO A 500 -6.13 -17.72 -2.38
CA PRO A 500 -4.81 -18.25 -2.05
C PRO A 500 -4.89 -19.43 -1.08
N HIS A 501 -4.22 -20.52 -1.43
CA HIS A 501 -4.04 -21.68 -0.57
C HIS A 501 -3.13 -21.27 0.60
N CYS A 502 -3.55 -21.54 1.83
CA CYS A 502 -2.81 -21.07 3.01
C CYS A 502 -3.08 -21.92 4.28
N PRO A 503 -2.86 -23.25 4.26
CA PRO A 503 -2.87 -24.10 5.46
C PRO A 503 -1.58 -23.95 6.28
N LEU A 504 -0.90 -22.82 6.15
CA LEU A 504 0.47 -22.55 6.59
C LEU A 504 0.52 -21.69 7.85
N GLY A 505 1.68 -21.10 8.12
CA GLY A 505 1.95 -20.26 9.26
C GLY A 505 1.48 -18.81 9.13
N PRO A 506 1.69 -18.02 10.19
CA PRO A 506 1.21 -16.64 10.28
C PRO A 506 1.82 -15.69 9.25
N VAL A 507 3.03 -15.97 8.77
CA VAL A 507 3.75 -15.09 7.84
C VAL A 507 3.20 -15.28 6.43
N ALA A 508 3.01 -16.52 5.98
CA ALA A 508 2.30 -16.82 4.74
C ALA A 508 0.87 -16.24 4.75
N PHE A 509 0.14 -16.41 5.86
CA PHE A 509 -1.21 -15.85 5.99
C PHE A 509 -1.22 -14.32 5.91
N ALA A 510 -0.29 -13.63 6.62
CA ALA A 510 -0.14 -12.19 6.53
C ALA A 510 0.13 -11.73 5.09
N ALA A 511 1.05 -12.39 4.39
CA ALA A 511 1.40 -12.09 3.00
C ALA A 511 0.19 -12.27 2.07
N SER A 512 -0.57 -13.35 2.23
CA SER A 512 -1.81 -13.61 1.49
C SER A 512 -2.86 -12.53 1.74
N VAL A 513 -2.99 -12.04 2.97
CA VAL A 513 -3.86 -10.88 3.29
C VAL A 513 -3.44 -9.62 2.52
N GLN A 514 -2.14 -9.35 2.37
CA GLN A 514 -1.66 -8.18 1.61
C GLN A 514 -2.03 -8.28 0.12
N VAL A 515 -1.88 -9.45 -0.49
CA VAL A 515 -2.30 -9.70 -1.87
C VAL A 515 -3.82 -9.64 -2.01
N ALA A 516 -4.56 -10.23 -1.06
CA ALA A 516 -6.01 -10.22 -1.02
C ALA A 516 -6.55 -8.78 -0.91
N LEU A 517 -5.94 -7.90 -0.12
CA LEU A 517 -6.38 -6.51 0.01
C LEU A 517 -6.16 -5.68 -1.27
N SER A 518 -5.23 -6.07 -2.14
CA SER A 518 -4.82 -5.33 -3.34
C SER A 518 -5.25 -5.96 -4.68
N SER A 519 -5.99 -7.09 -4.66
CA SER A 519 -6.37 -7.82 -5.88
C SER A 519 -7.88 -7.85 -6.08
N PRO A 520 -8.45 -7.21 -7.11
CA PRO A 520 -9.90 -7.05 -7.25
C PRO A 520 -10.64 -8.38 -7.38
N ASN A 521 -10.07 -9.38 -8.06
CA ASN A 521 -10.62 -10.72 -8.22
C ASN A 521 -10.44 -11.66 -7.00
N PHE A 522 -10.04 -11.15 -5.83
CA PHE A 522 -9.99 -11.97 -4.60
C PHE A 522 -11.40 -12.37 -4.12
N ALA A 523 -11.59 -13.67 -3.87
CA ALA A 523 -12.84 -14.24 -3.37
C ALA A 523 -12.81 -14.53 -1.87
N ILE A 524 -11.92 -15.40 -1.39
CA ILE A 524 -11.86 -15.86 0.00
C ILE A 524 -10.46 -16.38 0.33
N LEU A 525 -10.04 -16.34 1.59
CA LEU A 525 -8.71 -16.79 2.03
C LEU A 525 -8.83 -17.95 3.01
N GLU A 526 -8.03 -19.00 2.79
CA GLU A 526 -7.88 -20.10 3.73
C GLU A 526 -7.14 -19.64 5.00
N MET A 527 -7.63 -20.06 6.17
CA MET A 527 -7.00 -19.79 7.46
C MET A 527 -6.80 -21.10 8.21
N SER A 528 -5.56 -21.35 8.64
CA SER A 528 -5.16 -22.59 9.32
C SER A 528 -5.51 -22.67 10.81
N LEU A 529 -6.30 -21.71 11.32
CA LEU A 529 -6.65 -21.63 12.73
C LEU A 529 -7.41 -22.88 13.21
N GLY A 530 -6.81 -23.61 14.14
CA GLY A 530 -7.35 -24.84 14.71
C GLY A 530 -7.44 -25.98 13.71
N MET A 531 -6.55 -26.04 12.71
CA MET A 531 -6.42 -27.21 11.82
C MET A 531 -5.87 -28.42 12.58
N HIS A 532 -6.29 -29.62 12.19
CA HIS A 532 -5.97 -30.86 12.91
C HIS A 532 -4.47 -31.15 12.97
N TYR A 533 -3.73 -30.97 11.87
CA TYR A 533 -2.28 -31.18 11.86
C TYR A 533 -1.51 -30.21 12.78
N ASN A 534 -2.05 -29.01 13.05
CA ASN A 534 -1.45 -28.08 14.02
C ASN A 534 -1.63 -28.62 15.44
N THR A 535 -2.86 -29.04 15.76
CA THR A 535 -3.24 -29.53 17.09
C THR A 535 -2.66 -30.92 17.42
N GLU A 536 -2.40 -31.77 16.42
CA GLU A 536 -1.75 -33.07 16.60
C GLU A 536 -0.26 -32.93 16.93
N ALA A 537 0.37 -31.83 16.52
CA ALA A 537 1.78 -31.51 16.80
C ALA A 537 2.00 -30.78 18.15
N GLY A 538 0.93 -30.54 18.92
CA GLY A 538 0.91 -29.89 20.25
C GLY A 538 0.00 -28.66 20.30
N ASP A 539 0.14 -27.84 21.35
CA ASP A 539 -0.62 -26.58 21.52
C ASP A 539 -0.08 -25.42 20.64
N ILE A 540 0.43 -25.73 19.44
CA ILE A 540 0.98 -24.75 18.48
C ILE A 540 -0.02 -24.59 17.34
N ASP A 541 -0.40 -23.36 17.04
CA ASP A 541 -1.38 -23.01 16.01
C ASP A 541 -0.99 -21.70 15.30
N LEU A 542 -1.79 -21.25 14.32
CA LEU A 542 -1.55 -20.06 13.49
C LEU A 542 -1.12 -18.82 14.31
N LEU A 543 -1.68 -18.67 15.51
CA LEU A 543 -1.48 -17.49 16.35
C LEU A 543 -0.25 -17.59 17.27
N THR A 544 0.38 -18.77 17.40
CA THR A 544 1.36 -19.03 18.47
C THR A 544 2.65 -18.23 18.35
N TYR A 545 3.13 -17.97 17.13
CA TYR A 545 4.37 -17.22 16.89
C TYR A 545 4.18 -15.71 16.73
N LEU A 546 2.93 -15.22 16.86
CA LEU A 546 2.63 -13.80 16.78
C LEU A 546 2.84 -13.13 18.13
N LYS A 547 3.56 -12.00 18.13
CA LYS A 547 3.60 -11.11 19.31
C LYS A 547 2.24 -10.48 19.62
N ASP A 548 1.42 -10.34 18.59
CA ASP A 548 0.08 -9.78 18.64
C ASP A 548 -0.87 -10.66 17.83
N PRO A 549 -1.55 -11.63 18.47
CA PRO A 549 -2.51 -12.51 17.81
C PRO A 549 -3.77 -11.83 17.30
N SER A 550 -4.14 -10.66 17.82
CA SER A 550 -5.43 -10.06 17.47
C SER A 550 -5.47 -9.51 16.04
N VAL A 551 -4.31 -9.38 15.37
CA VAL A 551 -4.20 -8.99 13.94
C VAL A 551 -5.00 -9.90 13.03
N PHE A 552 -5.29 -11.13 13.46
CA PHE A 552 -6.10 -12.11 12.76
C PHE A 552 -7.43 -12.43 13.46
N CYS A 553 -7.90 -11.57 14.37
CA CYS A 553 -9.21 -11.72 14.98
C CYS A 553 -10.32 -11.73 13.92
N LEU A 554 -11.22 -12.71 14.07
CA LEU A 554 -12.36 -12.89 13.19
C LEU A 554 -13.53 -12.01 13.63
N GLU A 555 -14.07 -11.25 12.69
CA GLU A 555 -15.31 -10.49 12.86
C GLU A 555 -16.26 -10.80 11.70
N GLY A 556 -17.33 -11.55 12.00
CA GLY A 556 -18.30 -12.01 10.99
C GLY A 556 -17.64 -12.77 9.82
N GLY A 557 -16.60 -13.57 10.11
CA GLY A 557 -15.86 -14.37 9.13
C GLY A 557 -14.85 -13.57 8.32
N HIS A 558 -14.42 -12.41 8.81
CA HIS A 558 -13.44 -11.54 8.15
C HIS A 558 -12.32 -11.09 9.10
N VAL A 559 -11.17 -10.72 8.51
CA VAL A 559 -10.06 -10.02 9.16
C VAL A 559 -10.02 -8.54 8.71
N LYS A 560 -9.79 -7.59 9.63
CA LYS A 560 -9.93 -6.12 9.44
C LYS A 560 -8.60 -5.37 9.17
N ALA A 561 -8.70 -4.05 8.94
CA ALA A 561 -7.59 -3.11 8.84
C ALA A 561 -7.58 -1.97 9.93
N PRO A 562 -6.42 -1.38 10.31
CA PRO A 562 -6.22 -0.48 11.49
C PRO A 562 -6.81 0.99 11.60
N THR A 563 -7.30 1.54 12.77
CA THR A 563 -7.12 2.95 13.40
C THR A 563 -7.81 3.25 14.79
N GLY A 564 -7.21 3.99 15.79
CA GLY A 564 -7.42 3.70 17.26
C GLY A 564 -7.38 4.70 18.45
N ILE A 565 -7.74 5.98 18.34
CA ILE A 565 -7.52 6.93 19.46
C ILE A 565 -8.49 6.76 20.66
N GLY A 566 -9.79 6.54 20.44
CA GLY A 566 -10.79 6.52 21.54
C GLY A 566 -10.60 5.37 22.55
N SER A 567 -10.04 4.26 22.10
CA SER A 567 -9.79 3.09 22.92
C SER A 567 -8.59 3.25 23.88
N PHE A 568 -7.66 4.18 23.60
CA PHE A 568 -6.57 4.49 24.51
C PHE A 568 -7.06 5.10 25.84
N TYR A 569 -7.99 6.07 25.77
CA TYR A 569 -8.53 6.70 26.98
C TYR A 569 -9.52 5.81 27.74
N ALA A 570 -10.19 4.90 27.05
CA ALA A 570 -10.99 3.85 27.71
C ALA A 570 -10.12 3.03 28.68
N PHE A 571 -8.88 2.72 28.29
CA PHE A 571 -7.90 2.06 29.15
C PHE A 571 -7.42 2.90 30.31
N ILE A 572 -7.00 4.14 30.06
CA ILE A 572 -6.50 5.01 31.12
C ILE A 572 -7.50 5.05 32.28
N LEU A 573 -8.79 5.18 31.96
CA LEU A 573 -9.86 5.27 32.95
C LEU A 573 -10.20 3.92 33.59
N SER A 574 -10.11 2.81 32.85
CA SER A 574 -10.38 1.48 33.42
C SER A 574 -9.37 1.04 34.48
N ARG A 575 -8.24 1.75 34.63
CA ARG A 575 -7.23 1.45 35.66
C ARG A 575 -7.69 1.81 37.06
N SER A 576 -8.73 2.63 37.21
CA SER A 576 -9.33 2.90 38.50
C SER A 576 -10.34 1.80 38.85
N GLU A 577 -10.18 1.18 40.01
CA GLU A 577 -11.12 0.17 40.53
C GLU A 577 -12.51 0.76 40.81
N HIS A 578 -12.62 2.09 40.87
CA HIS A 578 -13.87 2.84 41.04
C HIS A 578 -14.57 3.14 39.71
N VAL A 579 -14.06 2.66 38.57
CA VAL A 579 -14.65 2.89 37.24
C VAL A 579 -15.35 1.64 36.72
N HIS A 580 -16.66 1.77 36.50
CA HIS A 580 -17.44 0.80 35.73
C HIS A 580 -17.55 1.23 34.27
N LEU A 581 -16.58 0.81 33.45
CA LEU A 581 -16.47 1.22 32.06
C LEU A 581 -17.53 0.58 31.16
N THR A 582 -18.19 1.40 30.35
CA THR A 582 -19.07 1.01 29.23
C THR A 582 -18.52 1.64 27.96
N VAL A 583 -18.45 0.88 26.86
CA VAL A 583 -17.88 1.37 25.60
C VAL A 583 -18.94 1.41 24.51
N VAL A 584 -19.16 2.57 23.91
CA VAL A 584 -20.00 2.69 22.72
C VAL A 584 -19.11 2.58 21.49
N ALA A 585 -19.14 1.42 20.85
CA ALA A 585 -18.32 1.11 19.68
C ALA A 585 -19.23 0.91 18.46
N ARG A 586 -18.98 1.64 17.37
CA ARG A 586 -19.72 1.47 16.11
C ARG A 586 -19.06 0.38 15.26
N SER A 587 -17.99 0.75 14.56
CA SER A 587 -17.21 -0.14 13.69
C SER A 587 -16.34 -1.17 14.45
N ASN A 588 -16.30 -1.10 15.78
CA ASN A 588 -15.50 -1.96 16.66
C ASN A 588 -16.35 -2.78 17.64
N PHE A 589 -17.69 -2.69 17.51
CA PHE A 589 -18.63 -3.25 18.47
C PHE A 589 -18.36 -4.70 18.81
N GLU A 590 -18.25 -5.54 17.78
CA GLU A 590 -18.18 -6.99 17.94
C GLU A 590 -16.90 -7.39 18.67
N ALA A 591 -15.76 -6.87 18.21
CA ALA A 591 -14.46 -7.14 18.84
C ALA A 591 -14.37 -6.64 20.28
N VAL A 592 -14.83 -5.40 20.55
CA VAL A 592 -14.78 -4.81 21.90
C VAL A 592 -15.77 -5.50 22.84
N SER A 593 -16.95 -5.88 22.34
CA SER A 593 -17.94 -6.61 23.13
C SER A 593 -17.47 -8.00 23.52
N ALA A 594 -16.80 -8.70 22.61
CA ALA A 594 -16.32 -10.06 22.84
C ALA A 594 -15.06 -10.08 23.72
N ASN A 595 -14.11 -9.20 23.40
CA ASN A 595 -12.74 -9.33 23.87
C ASN A 595 -12.25 -8.13 24.68
N GLY A 596 -13.06 -7.08 24.90
CA GLY A 596 -12.57 -5.87 25.56
C GLY A 596 -11.57 -5.10 24.70
N ILE A 597 -10.64 -4.38 25.33
CA ILE A 597 -9.66 -3.54 24.62
C ILE A 597 -8.24 -3.92 25.05
N SER A 598 -7.41 -4.36 24.11
CA SER A 598 -5.98 -4.57 24.30
C SER A 598 -5.19 -3.32 23.91
N ILE A 599 -4.15 -2.97 24.66
CA ILE A 599 -3.24 -1.86 24.38
C ILE A 599 -1.81 -2.32 24.50
N ASP A 600 -1.01 -1.95 23.50
CA ASP A 600 0.45 -1.94 23.54
C ASP A 600 0.92 -0.50 23.54
N SER A 601 1.43 -0.04 24.69
CA SER A 601 1.83 1.34 24.90
C SER A 601 3.31 1.45 25.22
N GLN A 602 4.01 2.35 24.52
CA GLN A 602 5.41 2.66 24.81
C GLN A 602 5.59 3.34 26.18
N ASN A 603 4.56 4.05 26.67
CA ASN A 603 4.60 4.71 27.98
C ASN A 603 4.07 3.82 29.12
N HIS A 604 3.10 2.95 28.83
CA HIS A 604 2.35 2.20 29.85
C HIS A 604 2.63 0.70 29.86
N GLY A 605 3.27 0.15 28.83
CA GLY A 605 3.40 -1.28 28.62
C GLY A 605 2.12 -1.90 28.03
N LYS A 606 2.04 -3.24 28.08
CA LYS A 606 0.92 -4.01 27.54
C LYS A 606 -0.20 -4.17 28.55
N HIS A 607 -1.42 -3.86 28.15
CA HIS A 607 -2.61 -3.91 29.01
C HIS A 607 -3.80 -4.51 28.28
N HIS A 608 -4.73 -5.04 29.08
CA HIS A 608 -5.99 -5.54 28.58
C HIS A 608 -7.13 -5.06 29.47
N VAL A 609 -8.03 -4.30 28.88
CA VAL A 609 -9.21 -3.71 29.52
C VAL A 609 -10.36 -4.70 29.39
N LYS A 610 -10.65 -5.41 30.48
CA LYS A 610 -11.87 -6.20 30.57
C LYS A 610 -13.03 -5.26 30.87
N LEU A 611 -14.01 -5.23 29.96
CA LEU A 611 -15.27 -4.55 30.22
C LEU A 611 -16.06 -5.34 31.27
N HIS A 612 -16.64 -4.64 32.24
CA HIS A 612 -17.52 -5.29 33.22
C HIS A 612 -18.73 -5.89 32.49
N LYS A 613 -19.02 -7.18 32.77
CA LYS A 613 -20.11 -8.02 32.23
C LYS A 613 -21.13 -7.28 31.33
N ALA A 614 -20.99 -7.49 30.01
CA ALA A 614 -21.94 -7.17 28.93
C ALA A 614 -22.31 -5.68 28.72
N LYS A 615 -21.33 -4.80 28.48
CA LYS A 615 -21.59 -3.36 28.21
C LYS A 615 -20.68 -2.72 27.14
N ALA A 616 -20.41 -3.42 26.05
CA ALA A 616 -20.18 -2.71 24.80
C ALA A 616 -21.54 -2.50 24.13
N PHE A 617 -21.79 -1.32 23.57
CA PHE A 617 -23.05 -0.98 22.89
C PHE A 617 -22.78 -0.35 21.54
N ARG A 618 -23.69 -0.51 20.58
CA ARG A 618 -23.61 0.21 19.30
C ARG A 618 -24.09 1.65 19.46
N THR A 619 -25.02 1.86 20.39
CA THR A 619 -25.60 3.17 20.72
C THR A 619 -25.69 3.37 22.24
N VAL A 620 -25.74 4.61 22.70
CA VAL A 620 -25.88 4.91 24.14
C VAL A 620 -27.25 4.47 24.67
N ALA A 621 -28.29 4.52 23.83
CA ALA A 621 -29.65 4.10 24.17
C ALA A 621 -29.74 2.63 24.60
N GLU A 622 -28.94 1.75 24.01
CA GLU A 622 -28.90 0.32 24.36
C GLU A 622 -28.45 0.07 25.80
N ALA A 623 -27.67 0.98 26.39
CA ALA A 623 -27.19 0.82 27.75
C ALA A 623 -28.31 0.93 28.79
N ARG A 624 -29.44 1.57 28.45
CA ARG A 624 -30.63 1.74 29.31
C ARG A 624 -30.32 2.22 30.74
N GLN A 625 -29.25 2.99 30.91
CA GLN A 625 -28.81 3.55 32.18
C GLN A 625 -28.24 4.95 31.98
N LYS A 626 -28.20 5.73 33.06
CA LYS A 626 -27.50 7.01 33.11
C LYS A 626 -26.07 6.82 33.60
N PHE A 627 -25.17 7.71 33.20
CA PHE A 627 -23.74 7.61 33.51
C PHE A 627 -23.24 8.80 34.32
N ASP A 628 -22.27 8.60 35.20
CA ASP A 628 -21.59 9.73 35.87
C ASP A 628 -20.71 10.53 34.90
N PHE A 629 -20.03 9.84 33.99
CA PHE A 629 -19.20 10.44 32.95
C PHE A 629 -19.55 9.86 31.58
N ILE A 630 -19.71 10.72 30.57
CA ILE A 630 -19.81 10.31 29.16
C ILE A 630 -18.66 10.96 28.39
N ILE A 631 -17.84 10.15 27.75
CA ILE A 631 -16.61 10.62 27.09
C ILE A 631 -16.77 10.55 25.58
N CYS A 632 -16.69 11.71 24.93
CA CYS A 632 -16.79 11.87 23.50
C CYS A 632 -15.38 12.02 22.91
N ALA A 633 -14.88 10.97 22.26
CA ALA A 633 -13.54 10.92 21.63
C ALA A 633 -13.60 10.66 20.11
N ASN A 634 -14.75 10.97 19.50
CA ASN A 634 -15.06 10.65 18.12
C ASN A 634 -14.39 11.67 17.16
N LYS A 635 -13.82 11.19 16.06
CA LYS A 635 -13.17 12.02 15.04
C LYS A 635 -14.14 12.32 13.89
N ALA A 636 -14.12 13.55 13.36
CA ALA A 636 -14.87 13.99 12.18
C ALA A 636 -16.39 13.65 12.23
N VAL A 637 -17.03 13.97 13.36
CA VAL A 637 -18.47 13.78 13.56
C VAL A 637 -19.20 15.12 13.66
N ASP A 638 -20.49 15.10 13.33
CA ASP A 638 -21.40 16.21 13.62
C ASP A 638 -21.70 16.27 15.13
N GLN A 639 -21.47 17.44 15.73
CA GLN A 639 -21.58 17.60 17.19
C GLN A 639 -23.04 17.63 17.66
N LEU A 640 -23.95 18.15 16.83
CA LEU A 640 -25.38 18.18 17.14
C LEU A 640 -25.97 16.76 17.19
N SER A 641 -25.61 15.92 16.22
CA SER A 641 -25.93 14.50 16.21
C SER A 641 -25.33 13.80 17.43
N THR A 642 -24.05 14.05 17.74
CA THR A 642 -23.39 13.40 18.88
C THR A 642 -24.06 13.74 20.21
N ALA A 643 -24.41 15.02 20.44
CA ALA A 643 -25.15 15.45 21.62
C ALA A 643 -26.53 14.77 21.72
N THR A 644 -27.20 14.58 20.59
CA THR A 644 -28.48 13.86 20.52
C THR A 644 -28.31 12.37 20.83
N ASP A 645 -27.27 11.74 20.27
CA ASP A 645 -26.99 10.31 20.41
C ASP A 645 -26.67 9.92 21.86
N ILE A 646 -26.02 10.80 22.63
CA ILE A 646 -25.71 10.54 24.04
C ILE A 646 -26.85 10.85 25.01
N ALA A 647 -27.88 11.61 24.59
CA ALA A 647 -28.96 12.06 25.46
C ALA A 647 -29.64 10.94 26.28
N PRO A 648 -29.85 9.72 25.74
CA PRO A 648 -30.39 8.61 26.52
C PRO A 648 -29.54 8.25 27.76
N GLY A 649 -28.23 8.49 27.74
CA GLY A 649 -27.30 8.20 28.85
C GLY A 649 -27.05 9.38 29.80
N VAL A 650 -27.48 10.59 29.45
CA VAL A 650 -27.28 11.79 30.28
C VAL A 650 -28.39 11.89 31.35
N GLY A 651 -28.00 11.98 32.61
CA GLY A 651 -28.87 12.27 33.75
C GLY A 651 -28.46 13.57 34.46
N ASP A 652 -29.15 13.90 35.55
CA ASP A 652 -29.05 15.23 36.20
C ASP A 652 -27.64 15.58 36.68
N ASN A 653 -26.84 14.57 37.07
CA ASN A 653 -25.49 14.75 37.58
C ASN A 653 -24.39 14.27 36.61
N THR A 654 -24.73 13.96 35.35
CA THR A 654 -23.75 13.46 34.37
C THR A 654 -22.78 14.55 33.94
N ALA A 655 -21.48 14.27 34.00
CA ALA A 655 -20.44 15.07 33.39
C ALA A 655 -20.15 14.58 31.96
N ILE A 656 -20.14 15.49 31.00
CA ILE A 656 -19.80 15.21 29.61
C ILE A 656 -18.34 15.63 29.39
N VAL A 657 -17.50 14.69 28.97
CA VAL A 657 -16.07 14.93 28.72
C VAL A 657 -15.82 14.93 27.22
N ILE A 658 -15.22 16.00 26.70
CA ILE A 658 -15.00 16.18 25.26
C ILE A 658 -13.50 16.10 24.95
N ILE A 659 -13.10 15.01 24.30
CA ILE A 659 -11.73 14.72 23.86
C ILE A 659 -11.67 14.73 22.33
N GLN A 660 -11.84 15.90 21.75
CA GLN A 660 -11.91 16.08 20.29
C GLN A 660 -11.04 17.26 19.86
N ASN A 661 -10.51 17.20 18.63
CA ASN A 661 -9.82 18.33 18.03
C ASN A 661 -10.80 19.45 17.67
N GLY A 662 -10.29 20.68 17.57
CA GLY A 662 -11.09 21.83 17.17
C GLY A 662 -11.69 22.63 18.34
N VAL A 663 -12.46 23.65 17.98
CA VAL A 663 -13.19 24.57 18.86
C VAL A 663 -14.68 24.56 18.54
N GLY A 664 -15.50 24.96 19.51
CA GLY A 664 -16.97 24.95 19.38
C GLY A 664 -17.59 23.56 19.50
N ASN A 665 -16.81 22.56 19.92
CA ASN A 665 -17.31 21.20 20.12
C ASN A 665 -18.34 21.15 21.25
N GLU A 666 -18.18 22.01 22.25
CA GLU A 666 -18.97 22.03 23.48
C GLU A 666 -20.35 22.66 23.29
N ASP A 667 -20.50 23.57 22.33
CA ASP A 667 -21.70 24.42 22.18
C ASP A 667 -22.98 23.60 22.01
N ALA A 668 -22.93 22.57 21.14
CA ALA A 668 -24.06 21.67 20.91
C ALA A 668 -24.46 20.87 22.16
N PHE A 669 -23.48 20.47 22.98
CA PHE A 669 -23.74 19.78 24.24
C PHE A 669 -24.32 20.75 25.28
N ARG A 670 -23.82 21.98 25.35
CA ARG A 670 -24.36 23.01 26.26
C ARG A 670 -25.79 23.40 25.89
N GLU A 671 -26.10 23.52 24.60
CA GLU A 671 -27.47 23.80 24.14
C GLU A 671 -28.42 22.66 24.51
N LYS A 672 -27.99 21.40 24.29
CA LYS A 672 -28.80 20.22 24.59
C LYS A 672 -28.93 19.93 26.09
N PHE A 673 -27.88 20.19 26.86
CA PHE A 673 -27.78 19.91 28.30
C PHE A 673 -27.35 21.18 29.07
N PRO A 674 -28.24 22.16 29.26
CA PRO A 674 -27.89 23.47 29.79
C PRO A 674 -27.25 23.45 31.18
N SER A 675 -27.63 22.51 32.04
CA SER A 675 -27.15 22.38 33.42
C SER A 675 -25.99 21.41 33.60
N ALA A 676 -25.67 20.57 32.61
CA ALA A 676 -24.68 19.51 32.77
C ALA A 676 -23.25 20.07 32.92
N THR A 677 -22.42 19.39 33.72
CA THR A 677 -20.99 19.67 33.75
C THR A 677 -20.37 19.26 32.43
N ILE A 678 -19.62 20.16 31.80
CA ILE A 678 -18.86 19.87 30.58
C ILE A 678 -17.38 20.03 30.90
N ILE A 679 -16.66 18.91 30.88
CA ILE A 679 -15.20 18.87 31.00
C ILE A 679 -14.64 18.81 29.59
N SER A 680 -13.80 19.77 29.25
CA SER A 680 -13.23 19.88 27.92
C SER A 680 -11.75 19.52 27.96
N CYS A 681 -11.28 18.89 26.88
CA CYS A 681 -9.92 18.37 26.83
C CYS A 681 -9.23 18.65 25.50
N VAL A 682 -7.92 18.89 25.60
CA VAL A 682 -7.00 19.07 24.48
C VAL A 682 -5.89 18.04 24.61
N THR A 683 -5.71 17.17 23.61
CA THR A 683 -4.79 16.02 23.72
C THR A 683 -3.75 15.98 22.62
N TRP A 684 -2.56 15.49 22.95
CA TRP A 684 -1.45 15.25 22.02
C TRP A 684 -1.02 13.78 22.09
N VAL A 685 -1.95 12.89 21.75
CA VAL A 685 -1.77 11.45 21.86
C VAL A 685 -1.46 10.79 20.51
N GLY A 686 -0.36 10.05 20.45
CA GLY A 686 -0.01 9.21 19.31
C GLY A 686 -0.55 7.80 19.48
N ALA A 687 -1.85 7.59 19.21
CA ALA A 687 -2.49 6.28 19.27
C ALA A 687 -3.06 5.84 17.90
N ARG A 688 -2.87 4.56 17.57
CA ARG A 688 -3.39 3.87 16.37
C ARG A 688 -3.98 2.53 16.81
N GLN A 689 -4.91 1.94 16.06
CA GLN A 689 -5.49 0.61 16.40
C GLN A 689 -5.18 -0.29 15.23
N PRO A 690 -4.17 -1.17 15.25
CA PRO A 690 -3.91 -2.12 14.16
C PRO A 690 -5.14 -2.97 13.79
N GLU A 691 -6.00 -3.32 14.72
CA GLU A 691 -7.23 -4.09 14.44
C GLU A 691 -8.32 -3.81 15.46
N PRO A 692 -9.58 -4.20 15.21
CA PRO A 692 -10.65 -4.04 16.18
C PRO A 692 -10.29 -4.53 17.59
N GLY A 693 -10.41 -3.64 18.56
CA GLY A 693 -10.10 -3.95 19.96
C GLY A 693 -8.62 -3.86 20.36
N PHE A 694 -7.65 -3.68 19.45
CA PHE A 694 -6.22 -3.58 19.81
C PHE A 694 -5.62 -2.21 19.48
N ILE A 695 -4.92 -1.57 20.42
CA ILE A 695 -4.38 -0.21 20.28
C ILE A 695 -2.87 -0.18 20.46
N ASN A 696 -2.17 0.41 19.50
CA ASN A 696 -0.78 0.82 19.59
C ASN A 696 -0.67 2.29 20.01
N HIS A 697 -0.01 2.55 21.14
CA HIS A 697 0.26 3.87 21.67
C HIS A 697 1.77 4.16 21.69
N THR A 698 2.18 5.27 21.08
CA THR A 698 3.57 5.75 21.01
C THR A 698 3.96 6.55 22.26
N THR A 699 5.17 7.11 22.32
CA THR A 699 5.58 7.96 23.45
C THR A 699 4.86 9.31 23.55
N SER A 700 4.19 9.76 22.48
CA SER A 700 3.46 11.05 22.46
C SER A 700 2.20 10.96 23.31
N GLU A 701 2.21 11.59 24.47
CA GLU A 701 1.10 11.60 25.43
C GLU A 701 1.12 12.88 26.26
N ASP A 702 0.11 13.72 26.07
CA ASP A 702 -0.15 14.90 26.91
C ASP A 702 -1.64 15.29 26.79
N MET A 703 -2.21 15.82 27.86
CA MET A 703 -3.62 16.17 27.96
C MET A 703 -3.83 17.41 28.83
N GLN A 704 -4.56 18.39 28.31
CA GLN A 704 -4.96 19.58 29.06
C GLN A 704 -6.45 19.48 29.31
N VAL A 705 -6.88 19.73 30.55
CA VAL A 705 -8.25 19.49 31.01
C VAL A 705 -8.76 20.70 31.76
N GLY A 706 -10.00 21.11 31.50
CA GLY A 706 -10.65 22.13 32.30
C GLY A 706 -12.14 22.19 32.03
N LEU A 707 -12.84 23.01 32.82
CA LEU A 707 -14.28 23.17 32.71
C LEU A 707 -14.64 24.09 31.53
N TYR A 708 -15.64 23.70 30.75
CA TYR A 708 -16.29 24.61 29.82
C TYR A 708 -17.29 25.48 30.60
N PRO A 709 -17.28 26.82 30.42
CA PRO A 709 -18.10 27.73 31.21
C PRO A 709 -19.57 27.32 31.34
N ASN A 710 -20.08 27.34 32.56
CA ASN A 710 -21.45 26.96 32.89
C ASN A 710 -22.13 28.11 33.64
N LYS A 711 -22.91 28.94 32.93
CA LYS A 711 -23.62 30.08 33.54
C LYS A 711 -24.90 29.67 34.26
N ALA A 712 -25.40 28.46 34.01
CA ALA A 712 -26.72 28.00 34.45
C ALA A 712 -26.68 26.83 35.44
N GLY A 713 -25.50 26.25 35.69
CA GLY A 713 -25.34 25.07 36.54
C GLY A 713 -24.69 25.37 37.89
N ASP A 714 -24.53 24.30 38.67
CA ASP A 714 -23.94 24.34 40.01
C ASP A 714 -22.40 24.32 39.93
N ALA A 715 -21.77 25.45 40.25
CA ALA A 715 -20.32 25.58 40.26
C ALA A 715 -19.62 24.62 41.26
N SER A 716 -20.31 24.24 42.34
CA SER A 716 -19.80 23.24 43.29
C SER A 716 -19.75 21.86 42.64
N LEU A 717 -20.82 21.46 41.93
CA LEU A 717 -20.87 20.20 41.19
C LEU A 717 -19.82 20.14 40.08
N ASP A 718 -19.65 21.23 39.31
CA ASP A 718 -18.65 21.30 38.24
C ASP A 718 -17.23 21.09 38.79
N THR A 719 -16.91 21.76 39.91
CA THR A 719 -15.61 21.60 40.60
C THR A 719 -15.43 20.18 41.10
N GLN A 720 -16.47 19.59 41.70
CA GLN A 720 -16.44 18.22 42.19
C GLN A 720 -16.20 17.22 41.06
N ARG A 721 -16.90 17.36 39.92
CA ARG A 721 -16.77 16.47 38.76
C ARG A 721 -15.41 16.60 38.08
N LEU A 722 -14.86 17.80 37.99
CA LEU A 722 -13.49 18.01 37.49
C LEU A 722 -12.46 17.31 38.40
N ALA A 723 -12.55 17.49 39.73
CA ALA A 723 -11.65 16.84 40.68
C ALA A 723 -11.76 15.31 40.65
N GLN A 724 -12.97 14.78 40.45
CA GLN A 724 -13.16 13.35 40.22
C GLN A 724 -12.46 12.88 38.95
N PHE A 725 -12.62 13.60 37.84
CA PHE A 725 -11.98 13.23 36.58
C PHE A 725 -10.45 13.33 36.65
N GLU A 726 -9.91 14.37 37.30
CA GLU A 726 -8.49 14.51 37.63
C GLU A 726 -7.95 13.30 38.39
N SER A 727 -8.69 12.84 39.41
CA SER A 727 -8.33 11.65 40.17
C SER A 727 -8.28 10.41 39.27
N LEU A 728 -9.24 10.24 38.36
CA LEU A 728 -9.26 9.12 37.42
C LEU A 728 -8.04 9.14 36.48
N LEU A 729 -7.69 10.30 35.93
CA LEU A 729 -6.51 10.45 35.07
C LEU A 729 -5.21 10.17 35.83
N SER A 730 -5.11 10.65 37.07
CA SER A 730 -3.96 10.41 37.97
C SER A 730 -3.76 8.92 38.24
N ILE A 731 -4.83 8.20 38.57
CA ILE A 731 -4.80 6.74 38.77
C ILE A 731 -4.42 6.03 37.46
N GLY A 732 -4.94 6.51 36.33
CA GLY A 732 -4.62 6.04 35.00
C GLY A 732 -3.16 6.25 34.59
N LYS A 733 -2.43 7.10 35.32
CA LYS A 733 -1.04 7.51 35.10
C LYS A 733 -0.80 8.24 33.78
N THR A 734 -1.85 8.79 33.15
CA THR A 734 -1.66 9.59 31.94
C THR A 734 -0.97 10.90 32.28
N ILE A 735 -0.19 11.44 31.36
CA ILE A 735 0.34 12.81 31.51
C ILE A 735 -0.80 13.78 31.24
N PHE A 736 -1.10 14.65 32.21
CA PHE A 736 -2.12 15.68 32.04
C PHE A 736 -1.87 16.91 32.93
N GLN A 737 -2.59 17.99 32.63
CA GLN A 737 -2.60 19.24 33.38
C GLN A 737 -4.02 19.81 33.47
N ILE A 738 -4.41 20.24 34.67
CA ILE A 738 -5.65 21.00 34.88
C ILE A 738 -5.38 22.47 34.61
N VAL A 739 -6.19 23.08 33.75
CA VAL A 739 -6.06 24.48 33.35
C VAL A 739 -7.30 25.27 33.74
N PRO A 740 -7.13 26.53 34.20
CA PRO A 740 -8.24 27.34 34.70
C PRO A 740 -9.22 27.77 33.60
N ASN A 741 -8.74 27.87 32.35
CA ASN A 741 -9.58 28.25 31.21
C ASN A 741 -9.22 27.41 29.97
N ILE A 742 -9.81 26.22 29.87
CA ILE A 742 -9.60 25.27 28.76
C ILE A 742 -9.82 25.86 27.37
N GLN A 743 -10.61 26.92 27.24
CA GLN A 743 -10.84 27.55 25.94
C GLN A 743 -9.55 28.18 25.40
N VAL A 744 -8.68 28.72 26.26
CA VAL A 744 -7.37 29.23 25.83
C VAL A 744 -6.59 28.10 25.16
N GLN A 745 -6.46 26.94 25.82
CA GLN A 745 -5.69 25.81 25.27
C GLN A 745 -6.32 25.23 24.00
N ARG A 746 -7.66 25.19 23.90
CA ARG A 746 -8.35 24.77 22.67
C ARG A 746 -8.02 25.69 21.52
N TRP A 747 -8.16 27.00 21.74
CA TRP A 747 -7.90 27.99 20.71
C TRP A 747 -6.42 28.04 20.34
N GLU A 748 -5.49 27.91 21.30
CA GLU A 748 -4.05 27.75 21.01
C GLU A 748 -3.79 26.56 20.09
N LYS A 749 -4.39 25.40 20.38
CA LYS A 749 -4.26 24.23 19.51
C LYS A 749 -4.96 24.43 18.17
N VAL A 750 -6.05 25.19 18.10
CA VAL A 750 -6.70 25.52 16.82
C VAL A 750 -5.89 26.50 16.00
N VAL A 751 -5.14 27.43 16.59
CA VAL A 751 -4.17 28.26 15.86
C VAL A 751 -3.14 27.35 15.16
N TRP A 752 -2.60 26.36 15.89
CA TRP A 752 -1.70 25.34 15.33
C TRP A 752 -2.38 24.49 14.25
N ASN A 753 -3.57 23.95 14.55
CA ASN A 753 -4.27 23.02 13.67
C ASN A 753 -4.80 23.73 12.41
N ALA A 754 -5.35 24.93 12.53
CA ALA A 754 -5.84 25.70 11.39
C ALA A 754 -4.70 25.98 10.42
N ALA A 755 -3.51 26.32 10.91
CA ALA A 755 -2.33 26.41 10.07
C ALA A 755 -1.94 25.04 9.48
N TRP A 756 -1.45 24.13 10.31
CA TRP A 756 -0.77 22.95 9.78
C TRP A 756 -1.71 21.90 9.21
N ASN A 757 -2.91 21.71 9.77
CA ASN A 757 -3.85 20.77 9.18
C ASN A 757 -4.36 21.24 7.83
N SER A 758 -4.71 22.51 7.67
CA SER A 758 -5.21 22.99 6.39
C SER A 758 -4.13 23.02 5.32
N LEU A 759 -2.96 23.59 5.64
CA LEU A 759 -1.89 23.82 4.68
C LEU A 759 -1.28 22.52 4.22
N THR A 760 -0.97 21.59 5.13
CA THR A 760 -0.39 20.30 4.73
C THR A 760 -1.41 19.38 4.05
N ALA A 761 -2.70 19.47 4.38
CA ALA A 761 -3.73 18.70 3.68
C ALA A 761 -3.98 19.23 2.26
N LEU A 762 -3.95 20.54 2.06
CA LEU A 762 -4.14 21.17 0.74
C LEU A 762 -2.94 20.99 -0.18
N THR A 763 -1.74 21.17 0.36
CA THR A 763 -0.51 21.20 -0.44
C THR A 763 0.17 19.84 -0.56
N LEU A 764 -0.18 18.89 0.31
CA LEU A 764 0.50 17.61 0.50
C LEU A 764 1.99 17.76 0.85
N MET A 765 2.38 18.95 1.32
CA MET A 765 3.69 19.23 1.88
C MET A 765 3.70 18.94 3.38
N ASP A 766 4.87 18.71 3.94
CA ASP A 766 5.05 18.81 5.39
C ASP A 766 5.16 20.29 5.81
N THR A 767 5.14 20.54 7.11
CA THR A 767 5.16 21.90 7.69
C THR A 767 6.40 22.71 7.29
N HIS A 768 7.57 22.08 7.17
CA HIS A 768 8.81 22.78 6.84
C HIS A 768 8.88 23.10 5.35
N ALA A 769 8.52 22.14 4.51
CA ALA A 769 8.43 22.31 3.05
C ALA A 769 7.41 23.40 2.67
N TRP A 770 6.31 23.53 3.42
CA TRP A 770 5.40 24.67 3.26
C TRP A 770 6.08 25.99 3.62
N LEU A 771 6.71 26.10 4.80
CA LEU A 771 7.35 27.35 5.24
C LEU A 771 8.53 27.80 4.38
N SER A 772 9.17 26.86 3.66
CA SER A 772 10.25 27.15 2.72
C SER A 772 9.80 27.25 1.26
N SER A 773 8.51 27.04 0.97
CA SER A 773 8.00 27.00 -0.41
C SER A 773 8.04 28.35 -1.12
N SER A 774 7.99 29.45 -0.36
CA SER A 774 7.95 30.82 -0.87
C SER A 774 8.21 31.81 0.26
N ASP A 775 8.81 32.96 -0.06
CA ASP A 775 8.92 34.10 0.86
C ASP A 775 7.55 34.59 1.38
N LEU A 776 6.45 34.21 0.72
CA LEU A 776 5.07 34.53 1.12
C LEU A 776 4.44 33.50 2.07
N SER A 777 5.00 32.29 2.16
CA SER A 777 4.40 31.18 2.92
C SER A 777 4.36 31.45 4.43
N THR A 778 5.47 31.92 5.01
CA THR A 778 5.54 32.29 6.43
C THR A 778 4.64 33.49 6.75
N PRO A 779 4.67 34.61 5.98
CA PRO A 779 3.71 35.71 6.16
C PRO A 779 2.25 35.27 6.09
N MET A 780 1.87 34.44 5.13
CA MET A 780 0.50 33.93 5.00
C MET A 780 0.13 33.02 6.19
N THR A 781 1.04 32.17 6.64
CA THR A 781 0.82 31.32 7.83
C THR A 781 0.62 32.15 9.08
N ARG A 782 1.43 33.21 9.26
CA ARG A 782 1.27 34.17 10.35
C ARG A 782 -0.08 34.87 10.28
N LYS A 783 -0.50 35.31 9.08
CA LYS A 783 -1.81 35.93 8.87
C LYS A 783 -2.95 34.98 9.23
N LEU A 784 -2.88 33.73 8.77
CA LEU A 784 -3.85 32.68 9.09
C LEU A 784 -3.95 32.44 10.60
N MET A 785 -2.81 32.29 11.29
CA MET A 785 -2.78 32.13 12.74
C MET A 785 -3.35 33.36 13.46
N LYS A 786 -3.01 34.56 12.98
CA LYS A 786 -3.54 35.82 13.51
C LYS A 786 -5.05 35.92 13.38
N GLU A 787 -5.63 35.59 12.22
CA GLU A 787 -7.08 35.62 12.01
C GLU A 787 -7.81 34.70 13.03
N VAL A 788 -7.25 33.53 13.33
CA VAL A 788 -7.79 32.64 14.37
C VAL A 788 -7.70 33.28 15.77
N ILE A 789 -6.58 33.92 16.09
CA ILE A 789 -6.39 34.66 17.36
C ILE A 789 -7.35 35.84 17.48
N ASP A 790 -7.57 36.59 16.39
CA ASP A 790 -8.48 37.74 16.34
C ASP A 790 -9.91 37.28 16.69
N VAL A 791 -10.37 36.17 16.11
CA VAL A 791 -11.68 35.58 16.42
C VAL A 791 -11.73 35.10 17.86
N ALA A 792 -10.70 34.42 18.36
CA ALA A 792 -10.64 33.96 19.76
C ALA A 792 -10.78 35.13 20.75
N ASN A 793 -9.99 36.19 20.54
CA ASN A 793 -10.01 37.39 21.38
C ASN A 793 -11.36 38.11 21.32
N ALA A 794 -11.99 38.20 20.14
CA ALA A 794 -13.32 38.78 19.98
C ALA A 794 -14.42 37.97 20.71
N LEU A 795 -14.21 36.66 20.88
CA LEU A 795 -15.06 35.78 21.70
C LEU A 795 -14.75 35.83 23.19
N GLY A 796 -13.77 36.66 23.62
CA GLY A 796 -13.36 36.78 25.01
C GLY A 796 -12.40 35.67 25.49
N VAL A 797 -11.75 34.95 24.57
CA VAL A 797 -10.70 33.98 24.88
C VAL A 797 -9.34 34.68 24.72
N PRO A 798 -8.64 35.02 25.82
CA PRO A 798 -7.44 35.84 25.74
C PRO A 798 -6.26 35.02 25.18
N LEU A 799 -5.90 35.31 23.93
CA LEU A 799 -4.72 34.77 23.26
C LEU A 799 -3.72 35.87 22.94
N GLU A 800 -2.48 35.66 23.36
CA GLU A 800 -1.34 36.51 23.03
C GLU A 800 -0.92 36.32 21.56
N TYR A 801 -0.54 37.40 20.89
CA TYR A 801 -0.11 37.32 19.49
C TYR A 801 1.28 36.70 19.35
N GLU A 802 2.11 36.80 20.38
CA GLU A 802 3.41 36.16 20.52
C GLU A 802 3.30 34.62 20.48
N LEU A 803 2.10 34.06 20.67
CA LEU A 803 1.82 32.65 20.42
C LEU A 803 2.22 32.24 19.00
N ILE A 804 2.00 33.11 17.99
CA ILE A 804 2.34 32.82 16.59
C ILE A 804 3.83 32.50 16.47
N ASP A 805 4.68 33.33 17.07
CA ASP A 805 6.13 33.13 17.07
C ASP A 805 6.51 31.84 17.79
N ARG A 806 5.97 31.61 18.99
CA ARG A 806 6.21 30.38 19.76
C ARG A 806 5.82 29.12 18.99
N LEU A 807 4.68 29.14 18.29
CA LEU A 807 4.22 28.00 17.49
C LEU A 807 5.07 27.80 16.22
N LEU A 808 5.54 28.88 15.60
CA LEU A 808 6.45 28.79 14.44
C LEU A 808 7.83 28.27 14.84
N GLU A 809 8.39 28.78 15.94
CA GLU A 809 9.64 28.26 16.50
C GLU A 809 9.50 26.79 16.89
N LYS A 810 8.39 26.43 17.54
CA LYS A 810 8.08 25.04 17.91
C LYS A 810 8.04 24.13 16.69
N ILE A 811 7.35 24.52 15.60
CA ILE A 811 7.27 23.65 14.43
C ILE A 811 8.63 23.51 13.75
N LEU A 812 9.44 24.56 13.71
CA LEU A 812 10.78 24.55 13.10
C LEU A 812 11.78 23.73 13.92
N ALA A 813 11.62 23.69 15.24
CA ALA A 813 12.43 22.85 16.13
C ALA A 813 12.04 21.36 16.07
N MET A 814 10.83 21.04 15.61
CA MET A 814 10.37 19.68 15.39
C MET A 814 10.82 19.16 14.02
N PRO A 815 10.94 17.83 13.82
CA PRO A 815 11.09 17.27 12.49
C PRO A 815 9.94 17.72 11.56
N PRO A 816 10.15 17.76 10.23
CA PRO A 816 9.07 18.02 9.28
C PRO A 816 7.93 17.02 9.47
N ILE A 817 6.72 17.51 9.68
CA ILE A 817 5.54 16.64 9.91
C ILE A 817 4.43 16.91 8.90
N GLY A 818 3.76 15.83 8.50
CA GLY A 818 2.42 15.90 7.92
C GLY A 818 1.37 15.94 9.04
N SER A 819 0.27 16.65 8.82
CA SER A 819 -0.77 16.81 9.82
C SER A 819 -1.77 15.65 9.86
N SER A 820 -2.63 15.64 10.87
CA SER A 820 -3.69 14.64 11.02
C SER A 820 -4.75 14.71 9.90
N MET A 821 -5.14 15.90 9.44
CA MET A 821 -6.07 16.04 8.31
C MET A 821 -5.40 15.65 6.98
N ARG A 822 -4.09 15.87 6.83
CA ARG A 822 -3.35 15.35 5.67
C ARG A 822 -3.39 13.83 5.65
N THR A 823 -3.15 13.19 6.79
CA THR A 823 -3.27 11.73 6.91
C THR A 823 -4.69 11.27 6.59
N ASP A 824 -5.74 11.97 7.03
CA ASP A 824 -7.12 11.61 6.67
C ASP A 824 -7.36 11.76 5.16
N TYR A 825 -6.90 12.85 4.56
CA TYR A 825 -6.99 13.08 3.12
C TYR A 825 -6.30 11.96 2.32
N GLU A 826 -5.05 11.62 2.67
CA GLU A 826 -4.27 10.56 2.03
C GLU A 826 -4.94 9.18 2.18
N ASN A 827 -5.64 8.95 3.28
CA ASN A 827 -6.41 7.73 3.53
C ASN A 827 -7.84 7.78 3.00
N GLY A 828 -8.23 8.85 2.28
CA GLY A 828 -9.57 9.04 1.76
C GLY A 828 -10.66 9.13 2.83
N LYS A 829 -10.32 9.50 4.07
CA LYS A 829 -11.23 9.63 5.21
C LYS A 829 -11.80 11.06 5.33
N PRO A 830 -12.97 11.24 5.95
CA PRO A 830 -13.47 12.55 6.31
C PRO A 830 -12.48 13.28 7.23
N MET A 831 -12.19 14.54 6.89
CA MET A 831 -11.32 15.42 7.67
C MET A 831 -12.13 16.27 8.66
N GLU A 832 -11.49 16.76 9.73
CA GLU A 832 -12.09 17.61 10.77
C GLU A 832 -12.22 19.10 10.37
N VAL A 833 -12.63 19.35 9.11
CA VAL A 833 -12.69 20.69 8.50
C VAL A 833 -13.57 21.65 9.31
N GLU A 834 -14.75 21.20 9.72
CA GLU A 834 -15.76 22.04 10.39
C GLU A 834 -15.30 22.59 11.73
N VAL A 835 -14.67 21.76 12.56
CA VAL A 835 -14.31 22.12 13.94
C VAL A 835 -12.94 22.81 14.03
N ILE A 836 -12.09 22.65 13.00
CA ILE A 836 -10.78 23.31 12.94
C ILE A 836 -10.85 24.65 12.18
N LEU A 837 -11.62 24.72 11.10
CA LEU A 837 -11.67 25.90 10.22
C LEU A 837 -13.07 26.53 10.18
N GLY A 838 -14.11 25.70 10.07
CA GLY A 838 -15.49 26.17 9.89
C GLY A 838 -16.01 27.00 11.06
N TYR A 839 -15.74 26.58 12.30
CA TYR A 839 -16.16 27.31 13.49
C TYR A 839 -15.52 28.71 13.60
N PRO A 840 -14.17 28.87 13.49
CA PRO A 840 -13.56 30.19 13.41
C PRO A 840 -14.14 31.08 12.30
N VAL A 841 -14.37 30.53 11.10
CA VAL A 841 -14.95 31.28 9.96
C VAL A 841 -16.37 31.77 10.28
N ARG A 842 -17.24 30.90 10.84
CA ARG A 842 -18.60 31.29 11.21
C ARG A 842 -18.58 32.40 12.26
N LYS A 843 -17.80 32.26 13.33
CA LYS A 843 -17.70 33.26 14.38
C LYS A 843 -17.06 34.57 13.91
N GLY A 844 -16.05 34.50 13.05
CA GLY A 844 -15.48 35.69 12.41
C GLY A 844 -16.53 36.50 11.64
N ARG A 845 -17.34 35.83 10.82
CA ARG A 845 -18.46 36.47 10.09
C ARG A 845 -19.52 37.05 11.04
N GLU A 846 -19.92 36.32 12.08
CA GLU A 846 -20.90 36.79 13.08
C GLU A 846 -20.43 38.06 13.82
N LEU A 847 -19.12 38.16 14.08
CA LEU A 847 -18.51 39.25 14.85
C LEU A 847 -17.97 40.39 13.97
N GLY A 848 -18.04 40.26 12.63
CA GLY A 848 -17.51 41.25 11.70
C GLY A 848 -15.96 41.32 11.66
N ILE A 849 -15.28 40.22 12.01
CA ILE A 849 -13.81 40.11 11.95
C ILE A 849 -13.40 39.67 10.54
N ASP A 850 -12.37 40.31 9.97
CA ASP A 850 -11.79 39.89 8.69
C ASP A 850 -11.06 38.56 8.85
N VAL A 851 -11.59 37.52 8.18
CA VAL A 851 -11.11 36.14 8.24
C VAL A 851 -10.87 35.56 6.84
N ALA A 852 -10.55 36.43 5.87
CA ALA A 852 -10.46 36.07 4.46
C ALA A 852 -9.49 34.90 4.18
N THR A 853 -8.39 34.79 4.93
CA THR A 853 -7.39 33.74 4.72
C THR A 853 -7.93 32.38 5.16
N ILE A 854 -8.43 32.27 6.39
CA ILE A 854 -8.99 31.01 6.89
C ILE A 854 -10.27 30.61 6.14
N GLU A 855 -11.09 31.58 5.74
CA GLU A 855 -12.31 31.37 4.96
C GLU A 855 -12.02 30.78 3.57
N THR A 856 -10.95 31.24 2.92
CA THR A 856 -10.50 30.69 1.64
C THR A 856 -10.08 29.23 1.79
N LEU A 857 -9.26 28.92 2.80
CA LEU A 857 -8.79 27.55 3.05
C LEU A 857 -9.93 26.62 3.42
N TYR A 858 -10.85 27.09 4.26
CA TYR A 858 -12.07 26.38 4.63
C TYR A 858 -12.91 26.01 3.41
N THR A 859 -13.16 26.97 2.51
CA THR A 859 -13.99 26.76 1.32
C THR A 859 -13.41 25.69 0.40
N ILE A 860 -12.09 25.72 0.18
CA ILE A 860 -11.40 24.73 -0.66
C ILE A 860 -11.43 23.35 0.01
N LEU A 861 -11.13 23.28 1.31
CA LEU A 861 -11.11 22.02 2.05
C LEU A 861 -12.50 21.40 2.18
N LEU A 862 -13.57 22.18 2.25
CA LEU A 862 -14.94 21.67 2.18
C LEU A 862 -15.23 20.95 0.86
N ALA A 863 -14.84 21.55 -0.27
CA ALA A 863 -15.03 20.93 -1.58
C ALA A 863 -14.26 19.61 -1.69
N ILE A 864 -13.04 19.59 -1.18
CA ILE A 864 -12.20 18.38 -1.12
C ILE A 864 -12.84 17.32 -0.22
N ASN A 865 -13.25 17.69 1.00
CA ASN A 865 -13.84 16.77 1.96
C ASN A 865 -15.14 16.17 1.43
N LYS A 866 -15.99 16.98 0.78
CA LYS A 866 -17.21 16.51 0.12
C LYS A 866 -16.93 15.51 -1.00
N ARG A 867 -15.88 15.73 -1.80
CA ARG A 867 -15.45 14.76 -2.82
C ARG A 867 -15.05 13.42 -2.18
N LEU A 868 -14.31 13.44 -1.07
CA LEU A 868 -13.93 12.23 -0.34
C LEU A 868 -15.16 11.50 0.22
N MET A 869 -16.10 12.21 0.84
CA MET A 869 -17.33 11.62 1.38
C MET A 869 -18.22 11.00 0.28
N ASN A 870 -18.32 11.65 -0.87
CA ASN A 870 -19.09 11.13 -2.01
C ASN A 870 -18.45 9.86 -2.63
N ALA A 871 -17.12 9.74 -2.58
CA ALA A 871 -16.41 8.55 -3.04
C ALA A 871 -16.61 7.35 -2.10
N GLN A 872 -16.92 7.57 -0.82
CA GLN A 872 -17.21 6.51 0.15
C GLN A 872 -18.68 6.06 0.15
N SER A 873 -19.58 6.85 -0.44
CA SER A 873 -21.03 6.56 -0.51
C SER A 873 -21.40 5.77 -1.78
N LYS A 874 -20.42 5.50 -2.64
CA LYS A 874 -20.50 4.61 -3.80
C LYS A 874 -19.69 3.35 -3.51
#